data_AF-A0A9E6BDZ3-F1
#
_entry.id   AF-A0A9E6BDZ3-F1
#
_cell.length_a   1.000
_cell.length_b   1.000
_cell.length_c   1.000
_cell.angle_alpha   90.00
_cell.angle_beta   90.00
_cell.angle_gamma   90.00
#
_symmetry.space_group_name_H-M   'P 1'
#
loop_
_entity.id
_entity.type
_entity.pdbx_description
1 polymer ?
#
loop_
_entity_poly.entity_id
_entity_poly.type
_entity_poly.pdbx_seq_one_letter_code
_entity_poly.pdbx_strand_id
1 'polypeptide(L)'
;MAESSGFEGVLAREWKESFEEIYEGSIDESNPPLKLFKKAYDGAVIATSYAEILLNQAIRRYGPDKPVGYPDTGYYLPVIRALSGEAVTKLGELPPILNRMRNQIYEELNFYNARLCGEATAYAAEIIEALRYLDGARLHVDPWTGFLGDPVVRRYGILLVDWTIPGQAVIMGRGKSKEAVAKLVQELQSKGFMIFLCNQVVEQAIEAGLKLGIDFIAFPTGNFTQIIHAVNYALRAGMAFGGIPPGERQNTRDYQRRRVRAFVLQLGEIDEVQVAAHFAAIFLGFPVITDQELPADEQIPNWYISHPNYDDMVKVALEIRGIKLKIVDIPVPITVGPAFEGEVIRKHDMRIEFGGGRTTAFELVEMVGEDEIEDGKIEVIGPELDDVPEGGSLPLGIVVKIFGRKMQKDFEGVLERRIHYLINYGEGIWHMAQRDTIWVRISKDAAAKGFKIRHFGDLLVAKFKDEFPAIVDRVQVTLITDKERIEAELARAREFYGARDERLRGLTDEAVDVFYSCILCQSFAPNHVCVVTPERLGLCGAVSWLDAKAAYEIDPTGPNRPIKKEGLIDAEKGIWQSINEYVYLNSNRTIEECSIYSFMDRPMTSCGCFECIMAIMPEANGVMIVTREYSGETPCGMTFSTLAGTVGGGIQTPGFMGHGRTYILSRKFISADGGLARVVWMPKELKEYLGDGLRQRAEEAGLGADFVDKIADETVGTTAEEVLPFLEEKGHPALTLDPLM
;
A
#
# COMPACT_ATOMS: atom_id res chain seq x y z
N MET A 1 -3.19 -38.59 24.58
CA MET A 1 -3.93 -37.52 25.27
C MET A 1 -2.94 -36.80 26.15
N ALA A 2 -2.32 -35.75 25.61
CA ALA A 2 -1.44 -34.86 26.35
C ALA A 2 -2.28 -33.63 26.73
N GLU A 3 -2.26 -33.27 28.02
CA GLU A 3 -2.97 -32.12 28.56
C GLU A 3 -2.53 -30.84 27.82
N SER A 4 -3.47 -30.18 27.16
CA SER A 4 -3.28 -28.86 26.58
C SER A 4 -3.14 -27.84 27.71
N SER A 5 -1.95 -27.28 27.90
CA SER A 5 -1.74 -26.11 28.76
C SER A 5 -2.63 -24.96 28.26
N GLY A 6 -3.59 -24.55 29.07
CA GLY A 6 -4.65 -23.59 28.73
C GLY A 6 -4.18 -22.14 28.62
N PHE A 7 -3.50 -21.80 27.52
CA PHE A 7 -3.33 -20.42 27.08
C PHE A 7 -4.27 -20.11 25.91
N GLU A 8 -5.51 -19.73 26.23
CA GLU A 8 -6.36 -19.04 25.25
C GLU A 8 -5.89 -17.58 25.15
N GLY A 9 -5.26 -17.23 24.02
CA GLY A 9 -4.83 -15.86 23.74
C GLY A 9 -6.00 -14.87 23.85
N VAL A 10 -5.71 -13.61 24.09
CA VAL A 10 -6.71 -12.57 24.38
C VAL A 10 -7.80 -12.52 23.29
N LEU A 11 -7.53 -12.90 22.02
CA LEU A 11 -8.53 -12.83 20.92
C LEU A 11 -9.61 -13.89 21.01
N ALA A 12 -9.34 -14.97 21.74
CA ALA A 12 -10.33 -16.00 21.99
C ALA A 12 -11.41 -15.55 22.98
N ARG A 13 -11.15 -14.46 23.74
CA ARG A 13 -12.11 -13.92 24.70
C ARG A 13 -13.20 -13.12 23.98
N GLU A 14 -14.41 -13.66 24.00
CA GLU A 14 -15.61 -13.00 23.49
C GLU A 14 -16.30 -12.17 24.57
N TRP A 15 -17.13 -11.22 24.15
CA TRP A 15 -18.00 -10.45 25.04
C TRP A 15 -19.41 -10.38 24.44
N LYS A 16 -20.44 -10.28 25.29
CA LYS A 16 -21.85 -10.25 24.88
C LYS A 16 -22.55 -8.95 25.23
N GLU A 17 -22.33 -8.42 26.43
CA GLU A 17 -23.05 -7.26 26.95
C GLU A 17 -22.13 -6.05 27.14
N SER A 18 -20.88 -6.27 27.57
CA SER A 18 -19.90 -5.21 27.82
C SER A 18 -18.51 -5.59 27.33
N PHE A 19 -17.81 -4.64 26.71
CA PHE A 19 -16.41 -4.80 26.33
C PHE A 19 -15.51 -5.16 27.54
N GLU A 20 -15.92 -4.85 28.77
CA GLU A 20 -15.15 -5.19 29.97
C GLU A 20 -15.04 -6.70 30.23
N GLU A 21 -15.95 -7.52 29.68
CA GLU A 21 -15.94 -8.99 29.84
C GLU A 21 -14.63 -9.62 29.35
N ILE A 22 -13.92 -8.99 28.41
CA ILE A 22 -12.64 -9.52 27.92
C ILE A 22 -11.56 -9.56 29.01
N TYR A 23 -11.68 -8.73 30.06
CA TYR A 23 -10.73 -8.68 31.17
C TYR A 23 -11.10 -9.63 32.32
N GLU A 24 -12.31 -10.21 32.31
CA GLU A 24 -12.78 -11.07 33.39
C GLU A 24 -11.89 -12.29 33.59
N GLY A 25 -11.73 -12.72 34.85
CA GLY A 25 -10.88 -13.84 35.22
C GLY A 25 -9.37 -13.63 34.96
N SER A 26 -8.93 -12.41 34.63
CA SER A 26 -7.49 -12.11 34.45
C SER A 26 -6.79 -11.76 35.76
N ILE A 27 -7.54 -11.42 36.81
CA ILE A 27 -7.01 -11.03 38.12
C ILE A 27 -7.44 -12.09 39.13
N ASP A 28 -6.48 -12.52 39.95
CA ASP A 28 -6.80 -13.24 41.18
C ASP A 28 -7.29 -12.22 42.22
N GLU A 29 -8.60 -12.18 42.44
CA GLU A 29 -9.22 -11.27 43.41
C GLU A 29 -8.73 -11.51 44.86
N SER A 30 -8.14 -12.68 45.14
CA SER A 30 -7.53 -12.96 46.45
C SER A 30 -6.12 -12.37 46.61
N ASN A 31 -5.44 -12.05 45.50
CA ASN A 31 -4.12 -11.46 45.47
C ASN A 31 -3.94 -10.50 44.26
N PRO A 32 -4.65 -9.35 44.26
CA PRO A 32 -4.58 -8.41 43.14
C PRO A 32 -3.20 -7.72 43.05
N PRO A 33 -2.72 -7.36 41.85
CA PRO A 33 -1.42 -6.72 41.65
C PRO A 33 -1.46 -5.22 42.01
N LEU A 34 -1.70 -4.92 43.28
CA LEU A 34 -1.91 -3.55 43.79
C LEU A 34 -0.73 -2.62 43.54
N LYS A 35 0.51 -3.14 43.56
CA LYS A 35 1.71 -2.35 43.25
C LYS A 35 1.70 -1.85 41.80
N LEU A 36 1.32 -2.71 40.86
CA LEU A 36 1.18 -2.34 39.45
C LEU A 36 0.08 -1.30 39.26
N PHE A 37 -1.08 -1.49 39.90
CA PHE A 37 -2.17 -0.50 39.86
C PHE A 37 -1.77 0.84 40.48
N LYS A 38 -0.98 0.81 41.56
CA LYS A 38 -0.43 2.02 42.18
C LYS A 38 0.52 2.77 41.23
N LYS A 39 1.43 2.06 40.55
CA LYS A 39 2.30 2.66 39.53
C LYS A 39 1.48 3.29 38.38
N ALA A 40 0.44 2.62 37.91
CA ALA A 40 -0.46 3.17 36.88
C ALA A 40 -1.19 4.43 37.35
N TYR A 41 -1.67 4.45 38.60
CA TYR A 41 -2.29 5.63 39.22
C TYR A 41 -1.29 6.79 39.32
N ASP A 42 -0.10 6.54 39.89
CA ASP A 42 0.91 7.58 40.10
C ASP A 42 1.38 8.16 38.76
N GLY A 43 1.59 7.31 37.75
CA GLY A 43 1.92 7.72 36.39
C GLY A 43 0.84 8.57 35.72
N ALA A 44 -0.44 8.22 35.90
CA ALA A 44 -1.55 8.99 35.34
C ALA A 44 -1.71 10.36 36.02
N VAL A 45 -1.50 10.44 37.34
CA VAL A 45 -1.47 11.72 38.07
C VAL A 45 -0.34 12.60 37.56
N ILE A 46 0.87 12.03 37.36
CA ILE A 46 2.03 12.73 36.82
C ILE A 46 1.72 13.25 35.41
N ALA A 47 1.24 12.38 34.51
CA ALA A 47 1.00 12.72 33.10
C ALA A 47 -0.07 13.81 32.95
N THR A 48 -1.22 13.65 33.62
CA THR A 48 -2.32 14.63 33.53
C THR A 48 -1.95 15.98 34.17
N SER A 49 -1.21 15.97 35.28
CA SER A 49 -0.74 17.21 35.92
C SER A 49 0.31 17.92 35.06
N TYR A 50 1.20 17.16 34.41
CA TYR A 50 2.17 17.72 33.48
C TYR A 50 1.49 18.34 32.25
N ALA A 51 0.52 17.64 31.65
CA ALA A 51 -0.30 18.17 30.55
C ALA A 51 -1.03 19.46 30.95
N GLU A 52 -1.59 19.54 32.17
CA GLU A 52 -2.26 20.74 32.66
C GLU A 52 -1.29 21.92 32.78
N ILE A 53 -0.09 21.70 33.33
CA ILE A 53 0.92 22.74 33.47
C ILE A 53 1.29 23.30 32.10
N LEU A 54 1.58 22.44 31.13
CA LEU A 54 1.95 22.84 29.77
C LEU A 54 0.79 23.53 29.04
N LEU A 55 -0.42 22.99 29.14
CA LEU A 55 -1.61 23.56 28.52
C LEU A 55 -1.92 24.96 29.06
N ASN A 56 -1.89 25.14 30.38
CA ASN A 56 -2.13 26.43 31.01
C ASN A 56 -1.03 27.45 30.67
N GLN A 57 0.23 27.01 30.56
CA GLN A 57 1.32 27.87 30.07
C GLN A 57 1.10 28.29 28.63
N ALA A 58 0.69 27.36 27.75
CA ALA A 58 0.38 27.66 26.35
C ALA A 58 -0.80 28.64 26.23
N ILE A 59 -1.90 28.43 26.96
CA ILE A 59 -3.06 29.33 26.97
C ILE A 59 -2.67 30.73 27.47
N ARG A 60 -1.86 30.83 28.52
CA ARG A 60 -1.37 32.13 29.02
C ARG A 60 -0.49 32.85 28.01
N ARG A 61 0.31 32.11 27.24
CA ARG A 61 1.25 32.65 26.26
C ARG A 61 0.58 33.07 24.95
N TYR A 62 -0.33 32.24 24.44
CA TYR A 62 -0.89 32.37 23.08
C TYR A 62 -2.36 32.78 23.06
N GLY A 63 -3.04 32.74 24.20
CA GLY A 63 -4.49 32.95 24.30
C GLY A 63 -5.30 31.67 24.03
N PRO A 64 -6.56 31.62 24.50
CA PRO A 64 -7.42 30.44 24.36
C PRO A 64 -7.88 30.18 22.91
N ASP A 65 -7.90 31.21 22.05
CA ASP A 65 -8.33 31.08 20.64
C ASP A 65 -7.21 30.68 19.69
N LYS A 66 -6.00 30.41 20.19
CA LYS A 66 -4.88 29.91 19.38
C LYS A 66 -5.25 28.53 18.79
N PRO A 67 -5.12 28.34 17.45
CA PRO A 67 -5.34 27.04 16.84
C PRO A 67 -4.37 25.97 17.36
N VAL A 68 -4.86 24.75 17.52
CA VAL A 68 -4.08 23.58 17.94
C VAL A 68 -4.51 22.36 17.11
N GLY A 69 -3.55 21.52 16.71
CA GLY A 69 -3.82 20.36 15.88
C GLY A 69 -2.54 19.74 15.32
N TYR A 70 -2.70 18.62 14.64
CA TYR A 70 -1.63 17.94 13.91
C TYR A 70 -1.67 18.26 12.41
N PRO A 71 -0.54 18.13 11.69
CA PRO A 71 -0.53 18.24 10.24
C PRO A 71 -1.27 17.06 9.58
N ASP A 72 -1.82 17.31 8.40
CA ASP A 72 -2.34 16.27 7.48
C ASP A 72 -3.35 15.29 8.11
N THR A 73 -4.25 15.79 8.96
CA THR A 73 -5.33 14.96 9.53
C THR A 73 -6.70 15.64 9.52
N GLY A 74 -7.73 14.90 9.10
CA GLY A 74 -9.13 15.27 9.22
C GLY A 74 -9.77 14.83 10.55
N TYR A 75 -8.99 14.21 11.45
CA TYR A 75 -9.47 13.65 12.71
C TYR A 75 -9.09 14.48 13.95
N TYR A 76 -8.71 15.76 13.75
CA TYR A 76 -8.37 16.69 14.84
C TYR A 76 -7.24 16.15 15.73
N LEU A 77 -7.51 15.95 17.03
CA LEU A 77 -6.67 15.19 17.95
C LEU A 77 -7.25 13.77 18.07
N PRO A 78 -6.71 12.77 17.33
CA PRO A 78 -7.47 11.56 17.07
C PRO A 78 -7.80 10.71 18.30
N VAL A 79 -7.00 10.74 19.37
CA VAL A 79 -7.36 10.04 20.63
C VAL A 79 -8.65 10.61 21.21
N ILE A 80 -8.71 11.93 21.36
CA ILE A 80 -9.87 12.66 21.90
C ILE A 80 -11.06 12.48 20.97
N ARG A 81 -10.87 12.68 19.66
CA ARG A 81 -11.92 12.56 18.65
C ARG A 81 -12.53 11.16 18.64
N ALA A 82 -11.72 10.11 18.68
CA ALA A 82 -12.22 8.73 18.61
C ALA A 82 -12.97 8.30 19.87
N LEU A 83 -12.48 8.68 21.06
CA LEU A 83 -12.97 8.15 22.33
C LEU A 83 -14.06 9.01 22.98
N SER A 84 -14.05 10.33 22.80
CA SER A 84 -15.06 11.23 23.39
C SER A 84 -15.73 12.18 22.38
N GLY A 85 -15.27 12.20 21.13
CA GLY A 85 -15.99 12.81 20.02
C GLY A 85 -15.69 14.28 19.76
N GLU A 86 -14.93 14.96 20.62
CA GLU A 86 -14.65 16.39 20.45
C GLU A 86 -13.76 16.66 19.22
N ALA A 87 -14.17 17.64 18.43
CA ALA A 87 -13.42 18.18 17.30
C ALA A 87 -12.60 19.39 17.75
N VAL A 88 -11.50 19.13 18.46
CA VAL A 88 -10.66 20.19 19.05
C VAL A 88 -9.96 20.99 17.95
N THR A 89 -10.15 22.30 17.96
CA THR A 89 -9.55 23.25 17.00
C THR A 89 -8.69 24.32 17.68
N LYS A 90 -8.91 24.59 18.97
CA LYS A 90 -8.21 25.66 19.70
C LYS A 90 -7.86 25.30 21.14
N LEU A 91 -6.84 25.95 21.70
CA LEU A 91 -6.31 25.64 23.03
C LEU A 91 -7.38 25.70 24.14
N GLY A 92 -8.30 26.66 24.09
CA GLY A 92 -9.34 26.85 25.11
C GLY A 92 -10.34 25.71 25.24
N GLU A 93 -10.38 24.78 24.28
CA GLU A 93 -11.27 23.60 24.30
C GLU A 93 -10.68 22.42 25.08
N LEU A 94 -9.36 22.42 25.30
CA LEU A 94 -8.64 21.32 25.96
C LEU A 94 -8.78 21.26 27.50
N PRO A 95 -8.84 22.38 28.26
CA PRO A 95 -8.99 22.33 29.71
C PRO A 95 -10.19 21.52 30.23
N PRO A 96 -11.43 21.68 29.71
CA PRO A 96 -12.56 20.88 30.20
C PRO A 96 -12.38 19.38 29.89
N ILE A 97 -11.75 19.04 28.77
CA ILE A 97 -11.46 17.65 28.38
C ILE A 97 -10.45 17.03 29.33
N LEU A 98 -9.33 17.72 29.61
CA LEU A 98 -8.31 17.26 30.54
C LEU A 98 -8.86 17.15 31.97
N ASN A 99 -9.70 18.09 32.42
CA ASN A 99 -10.33 18.03 33.73
C ASN A 99 -11.26 16.83 33.89
N ARG A 100 -11.99 16.44 32.83
CA ARG A 100 -12.78 15.21 32.83
C ARG A 100 -11.90 13.98 33.05
N MET A 101 -10.75 13.91 32.38
CA MET A 101 -9.79 12.82 32.55
C MET A 101 -9.17 12.79 33.95
N ARG A 102 -8.84 13.95 34.52
CA ARG A 102 -8.37 14.06 35.91
C ARG A 102 -9.40 13.53 36.91
N ASN A 103 -10.68 13.85 36.71
CA ASN A 103 -11.78 13.39 37.58
C ASN A 103 -12.08 11.88 37.45
N GLN A 104 -11.55 11.22 36.41
CA GLN A 104 -11.68 9.78 36.21
C GLN A 104 -10.59 8.98 36.95
N ILE A 105 -9.56 9.64 37.50
CA ILE A 105 -8.49 8.98 38.24
C ILE A 105 -8.94 8.78 39.69
N TYR A 106 -9.34 7.56 40.02
CA TYR A 106 -9.78 7.17 41.37
C TYR A 106 -8.62 6.60 42.20
N GLU A 107 -8.62 6.89 43.51
CA GLU A 107 -7.64 6.34 44.46
C GLU A 107 -7.82 4.83 44.70
N GLU A 108 -8.99 4.28 44.40
CA GLU A 108 -9.29 2.86 44.54
C GLU A 108 -8.50 2.04 43.50
N LEU A 109 -7.57 1.22 44.00
CA LEU A 109 -6.66 0.43 43.18
C LEU A 109 -7.29 -0.89 42.75
N ASN A 110 -7.88 -0.91 41.57
CA ASN A 110 -8.39 -2.11 40.92
C ASN A 110 -8.09 -2.09 39.41
N PHE A 111 -8.30 -3.23 38.74
CA PHE A 111 -7.91 -3.35 37.33
C PHE A 111 -8.72 -2.41 36.40
N TYR A 112 -10.00 -2.20 36.70
CA TYR A 112 -10.85 -1.29 35.94
C TYR A 112 -10.33 0.15 36.02
N ASN A 113 -10.07 0.65 37.23
CA ASN A 113 -9.55 1.99 37.46
C ASN A 113 -8.13 2.16 36.89
N ALA A 114 -7.29 1.12 36.91
CA ALA A 114 -5.97 1.17 36.27
C ALA A 114 -6.08 1.34 34.75
N ARG A 115 -7.06 0.70 34.09
CA ARG A 115 -7.33 0.94 32.65
C ARG A 115 -7.82 2.37 32.39
N LEU A 116 -8.66 2.91 33.29
CA LEU A 116 -9.09 4.31 33.21
C LEU A 116 -7.94 5.31 33.42
N CYS A 117 -6.95 4.98 34.27
CA CYS A 117 -5.70 5.73 34.38
C CYS A 117 -4.92 5.71 33.06
N GLY A 118 -4.93 4.57 32.37
CA GLY A 118 -4.38 4.44 31.02
C GLY A 118 -5.05 5.35 29.99
N GLU A 119 -6.38 5.35 29.94
CA GLU A 119 -7.15 6.27 29.07
C GLU A 119 -6.79 7.74 29.36
N ALA A 120 -6.79 8.15 30.64
CA ALA A 120 -6.42 9.51 31.03
C ALA A 120 -4.98 9.87 30.60
N THR A 121 -4.06 8.92 30.68
CA THR A 121 -2.66 9.09 30.24
C THR A 121 -2.56 9.26 28.72
N ALA A 122 -3.36 8.54 27.93
CA ALA A 122 -3.42 8.73 26.48
C ALA A 122 -3.91 10.12 26.10
N TYR A 123 -4.95 10.63 26.78
CA TYR A 123 -5.43 12.00 26.59
C TYR A 123 -4.36 13.04 26.97
N ALA A 124 -3.66 12.83 28.09
CA ALA A 124 -2.60 13.71 28.53
C ALA A 124 -1.44 13.76 27.51
N ALA A 125 -0.98 12.60 27.03
CA ALA A 125 0.08 12.52 26.04
C ALA A 125 -0.32 13.15 24.70
N GLU A 126 -1.57 12.95 24.23
CA GLU A 126 -2.08 13.57 23.00
C GLU A 126 -2.12 15.10 23.12
N ILE A 127 -2.52 15.63 24.28
CA ILE A 127 -2.49 17.07 24.55
C ILE A 127 -1.05 17.58 24.55
N ILE A 128 -0.13 16.91 25.25
CA ILE A 128 1.28 17.30 25.30
C ILE A 128 1.89 17.35 23.90
N GLU A 129 1.64 16.33 23.07
CA GLU A 129 2.13 16.30 21.70
C GLU A 129 1.47 17.39 20.84
N ALA A 130 0.15 17.57 20.90
CA ALA A 130 -0.52 18.66 20.17
C ALA A 130 0.05 20.05 20.50
N LEU A 131 0.45 20.29 21.75
CA LEU A 131 1.13 21.52 22.15
C LEU A 131 2.53 21.67 21.54
N ARG A 132 3.24 20.57 21.33
CA ARG A 132 4.56 20.57 20.66
C ARG A 132 4.46 20.94 19.18
N TYR A 133 3.32 20.65 18.54
CA TYR A 133 3.02 20.96 17.14
C TYR A 133 2.45 22.38 16.91
N LEU A 134 2.32 23.21 17.95
CA LEU A 134 1.92 24.61 17.79
C LEU A 134 2.81 25.35 16.79
N ASP A 135 2.23 26.33 16.10
CA ASP A 135 2.88 27.12 15.06
C ASP A 135 3.37 26.29 13.85
N GLY A 136 2.81 25.10 13.63
CA GLY A 136 3.15 24.24 12.49
C GLY A 136 4.56 23.68 12.58
N ALA A 137 5.07 23.48 13.79
CA ALA A 137 6.42 23.01 14.03
C ALA A 137 6.68 21.65 13.33
N ARG A 138 7.75 21.60 12.54
CA ARG A 138 8.29 20.34 11.99
C ARG A 138 9.34 19.82 12.97
N LEU A 139 8.90 18.99 13.90
CA LEU A 139 9.72 18.53 15.03
C LEU A 139 10.70 17.41 14.68
N HIS A 140 10.50 16.77 13.51
CA HIS A 140 11.20 15.55 13.14
C HIS A 140 11.79 15.66 11.73
N VAL A 141 12.91 14.98 11.55
CA VAL A 141 13.58 14.74 10.27
C VAL A 141 13.62 13.23 10.05
N ASP A 142 13.61 12.80 8.79
CA ASP A 142 13.69 11.38 8.48
C ASP A 142 14.94 10.74 9.12
N PRO A 143 14.83 9.52 9.67
CA PRO A 143 13.67 8.61 9.59
C PRO A 143 12.58 8.83 10.66
N TRP A 144 12.74 9.76 11.61
CA TRP A 144 11.76 10.01 12.68
C TRP A 144 10.44 10.54 12.13
N THR A 145 9.33 9.98 12.61
CA THR A 145 8.01 10.32 12.06
C THR A 145 7.26 11.35 12.91
N GLY A 146 7.34 11.25 14.24
CA GLY A 146 6.35 11.91 15.10
C GLY A 146 4.93 11.47 14.74
N PHE A 147 4.01 12.44 14.64
CA PHE A 147 2.66 12.24 14.15
C PHE A 147 2.65 11.79 12.68
N LEU A 148 2.08 10.62 12.42
CA LEU A 148 1.84 10.12 11.06
C LEU A 148 0.54 10.72 10.52
N GLY A 149 0.58 11.42 9.39
CA GLY A 149 -0.60 11.99 8.73
C GLY A 149 -1.61 10.94 8.23
N ASP A 150 -2.85 11.35 8.00
CA ASP A 150 -3.92 10.50 7.46
C ASP A 150 -3.59 9.86 6.11
N PRO A 151 -2.81 10.48 5.19
CA PRO A 151 -2.37 9.80 3.97
C PRO A 151 -1.59 8.51 4.27
N VAL A 152 -0.78 8.49 5.32
CA VAL A 152 -0.03 7.28 5.74
C VAL A 152 -0.96 6.25 6.38
N VAL A 153 -1.95 6.70 7.18
CA VAL A 153 -3.00 5.82 7.71
C VAL A 153 -3.79 5.19 6.57
N ARG A 154 -4.12 5.93 5.53
CA ARG A 154 -4.88 5.44 4.37
C ARG A 154 -4.06 4.45 3.53
N ARG A 155 -2.78 4.75 3.31
CA ARG A 155 -1.83 3.91 2.56
C ARG A 155 -1.61 2.54 3.20
N TYR A 156 -1.36 2.48 4.51
CA TYR A 156 -0.98 1.22 5.19
C TYR A 156 -2.01 0.71 6.19
N GLY A 157 -2.88 1.55 6.71
CA GLY A 157 -3.88 1.16 7.70
C GLY A 157 -4.98 0.28 7.12
N ILE A 158 -5.21 0.32 5.80
CA ILE A 158 -6.09 -0.65 5.12
C ILE A 158 -5.52 -2.08 5.21
N LEU A 159 -4.20 -2.21 5.10
CA LEU A 159 -3.50 -3.49 5.18
C LEU A 159 -3.57 -4.11 6.59
N LEU A 160 -3.78 -3.28 7.64
CA LEU A 160 -4.04 -3.79 9.00
C LEU A 160 -5.43 -4.43 9.13
N VAL A 161 -6.42 -3.96 8.36
CA VAL A 161 -7.81 -4.41 8.52
C VAL A 161 -8.17 -5.57 7.59
N ASP A 162 -7.45 -5.74 6.48
CA ASP A 162 -7.54 -6.88 5.56
C ASP A 162 -6.55 -8.02 5.90
N TRP A 163 -5.70 -7.82 6.91
CA TRP A 163 -4.72 -8.80 7.43
C TRP A 163 -3.48 -9.04 6.55
N THR A 164 -3.30 -8.27 5.47
CA THR A 164 -2.04 -8.26 4.72
C THR A 164 -0.87 -7.90 5.64
N ILE A 165 -1.09 -6.92 6.53
CA ILE A 165 -0.29 -6.72 7.73
C ILE A 165 -0.97 -7.50 8.86
N PRO A 166 -0.33 -8.53 9.43
CA PRO A 166 -0.99 -9.42 10.38
C PRO A 166 -1.22 -8.81 11.77
N GLY A 167 -0.54 -7.71 12.07
CA GLY A 167 -0.66 -6.99 13.32
C GLY A 167 0.31 -5.81 13.45
N GLN A 168 0.26 -5.17 14.61
CA GLN A 168 1.08 -4.01 14.95
C GLN A 168 1.95 -4.31 16.19
N ALA A 169 3.26 -4.15 16.07
CA ALA A 169 4.17 -4.27 17.19
C ALA A 169 4.60 -2.87 17.66
N VAL A 170 4.32 -2.54 18.92
CA VAL A 170 4.76 -1.27 19.53
C VAL A 170 5.93 -1.58 20.45
N ILE A 171 7.14 -1.22 20.03
CA ILE A 171 8.38 -1.48 20.75
C ILE A 171 8.84 -0.19 21.43
N MET A 172 9.01 -0.22 22.75
CA MET A 172 9.42 0.97 23.50
C MET A 172 10.46 0.68 24.58
N GLY A 173 11.24 1.71 24.91
CA GLY A 173 12.27 1.67 25.95
C GLY A 173 13.67 1.45 25.40
N ARG A 174 14.45 0.56 26.00
CA ARG A 174 15.84 0.25 25.62
C ARG A 174 16.09 -1.25 25.67
N GLY A 175 16.43 -1.85 24.53
CA GLY A 175 16.76 -3.28 24.46
C GLY A 175 18.14 -3.60 25.05
N LYS A 176 18.36 -4.88 25.37
CA LYS A 176 19.62 -5.39 25.96
C LYS A 176 20.88 -5.08 25.14
N SER A 177 20.77 -5.13 23.81
CA SER A 177 21.81 -4.68 22.87
C SER A 177 21.19 -4.28 21.53
N LYS A 178 21.96 -3.61 20.66
CA LYS A 178 21.49 -3.26 19.31
C LYS A 178 21.25 -4.49 18.43
N GLU A 179 22.03 -5.56 18.62
CA GLU A 179 21.89 -6.82 17.90
C GLU A 179 20.59 -7.54 18.29
N ALA A 180 20.24 -7.51 19.58
CA ALA A 180 18.98 -8.09 20.06
C ALA A 180 17.77 -7.33 19.52
N VAL A 181 17.82 -5.99 19.49
CA VAL A 181 16.78 -5.15 18.88
C VAL A 181 16.69 -5.42 17.37
N ALA A 182 17.83 -5.52 16.68
CA ALA A 182 17.86 -5.80 15.25
C ALA A 182 17.19 -7.13 14.91
N LYS A 183 17.54 -8.20 15.63
CA LYS A 183 16.94 -9.53 15.45
C LYS A 183 15.42 -9.49 15.66
N LEU A 184 14.97 -8.84 16.73
CA LEU A 184 13.54 -8.72 17.06
C LEU A 184 12.75 -7.95 15.98
N VAL A 185 13.28 -6.81 15.51
CA VAL A 185 12.63 -5.99 14.47
C VAL A 185 12.63 -6.69 13.13
N GLN A 186 13.74 -7.33 12.72
CA GLN A 186 13.82 -8.10 11.48
C GLN A 186 12.87 -9.29 11.48
N GLU A 187 12.74 -10.00 12.61
CA GLU A 187 11.76 -11.07 12.74
C GLU A 187 10.34 -10.55 12.48
N LEU A 188 9.97 -9.42 13.08
CA LEU A 188 8.66 -8.79 12.86
C LEU A 188 8.48 -8.32 11.40
N GLN A 189 9.49 -7.69 10.79
CA GLN A 189 9.44 -7.27 9.38
C GLN A 189 9.28 -8.45 8.42
N SER A 190 10.01 -9.55 8.66
CA SER A 190 9.88 -10.79 7.87
C SER A 190 8.49 -11.43 7.98
N LYS A 191 7.78 -11.16 9.08
CA LYS A 191 6.40 -11.58 9.29
C LYS A 191 5.39 -10.54 8.80
N GLY A 192 5.84 -9.44 8.18
CA GLY A 192 5.01 -8.39 7.61
C GLY A 192 4.38 -7.43 8.62
N PHE A 193 4.89 -7.36 9.86
CA PHE A 193 4.32 -6.49 10.90
C PHE A 193 4.52 -5.00 10.60
N MET A 194 3.52 -4.21 10.98
CA MET A 194 3.68 -2.78 11.18
C MET A 194 4.36 -2.55 12.53
N ILE A 195 5.44 -1.77 12.54
CA ILE A 195 6.26 -1.58 13.74
C ILE A 195 6.26 -0.11 14.14
N PHE A 196 6.06 0.17 15.42
CA PHE A 196 6.28 1.49 16.01
C PHE A 196 7.42 1.38 17.01
N LEU A 197 8.42 2.26 16.91
CA LEU A 197 9.57 2.28 17.82
C LEU A 197 9.60 3.62 18.58
N CYS A 198 9.79 3.57 19.89
CA CYS A 198 9.88 4.77 20.73
C CYS A 198 10.93 4.63 21.84
N ASN A 199 11.63 5.71 22.14
CA ASN A 199 12.80 5.75 23.03
C ASN A 199 14.04 5.09 22.42
N GLN A 200 15.02 4.70 23.24
CA GLN A 200 16.38 4.30 22.85
C GLN A 200 16.44 3.09 21.90
N VAL A 201 15.37 2.28 21.80
CA VAL A 201 15.24 1.24 20.78
C VAL A 201 15.32 1.79 19.35
N VAL A 202 14.93 3.05 19.13
CA VAL A 202 15.04 3.73 17.83
C VAL A 202 16.52 3.87 17.44
N GLU A 203 17.33 4.47 18.31
CA GLU A 203 18.75 4.65 18.08
C GLU A 203 19.47 3.29 17.95
N GLN A 204 19.10 2.29 18.75
CA GLN A 204 19.63 0.93 18.63
C GLN A 204 19.34 0.30 17.26
N ALA A 205 18.13 0.47 16.73
CA ALA A 205 17.75 -0.05 15.42
C ALA A 205 18.50 0.68 14.28
N ILE A 206 18.67 2.00 14.38
CA ILE A 206 19.44 2.79 13.41
C ILE A 206 20.92 2.39 13.44
N GLU A 207 21.53 2.24 14.62
CA GLU A 207 22.92 1.81 14.78
C GLU A 207 23.19 0.38 14.29
N ALA A 208 22.16 -0.45 14.23
CA ALA A 208 22.21 -1.79 13.66
C ALA A 208 22.00 -1.81 12.13
N GLY A 209 21.77 -0.65 11.50
CA GLY A 209 21.60 -0.53 10.06
C GLY A 209 20.22 -0.96 9.55
N LEU A 210 19.19 -0.96 10.40
CA LEU A 210 17.84 -1.32 9.98
C LEU A 210 17.21 -0.22 9.12
N LYS A 211 16.51 -0.62 8.06
CA LYS A 211 15.70 0.26 7.24
C LYS A 211 14.39 0.58 7.97
N LEU A 212 14.28 1.83 8.44
CA LEU A 212 13.13 2.38 9.16
C LEU A 212 12.52 3.55 8.38
N GLY A 213 11.27 3.88 8.67
CA GLY A 213 10.55 5.00 8.09
C GLY A 213 9.20 4.59 7.50
N ILE A 214 8.54 5.55 6.84
CA ILE A 214 7.19 5.38 6.30
C ILE A 214 7.13 4.26 5.27
N ASP A 215 8.12 4.17 4.37
CA ASP A 215 8.12 3.19 3.27
C ASP A 215 8.38 1.75 3.75
N PHE A 216 8.98 1.57 4.93
CA PHE A 216 9.27 0.25 5.51
C PHE A 216 8.25 -0.20 6.55
N ILE A 217 7.18 0.59 6.75
CA ILE A 217 6.11 0.31 7.72
C ILE A 217 6.69 0.08 9.15
N ALA A 218 7.80 0.76 9.44
CA ALA A 218 8.54 0.68 10.69
C ALA A 218 8.83 2.10 11.17
N PHE A 219 7.95 2.65 12.00
CA PHE A 219 7.86 4.06 12.32
C PHE A 219 8.59 4.39 13.64
N PRO A 220 9.76 5.06 13.59
CA PRO A 220 10.39 5.60 14.78
C PRO A 220 9.69 6.89 15.22
N THR A 221 8.77 6.79 16.17
CA THR A 221 7.88 7.91 16.53
C THR A 221 8.59 9.01 17.31
N GLY A 222 9.64 8.68 18.07
CA GLY A 222 10.37 9.61 18.91
C GLY A 222 10.63 9.06 20.30
N ASN A 223 10.55 9.91 21.33
CA ASN A 223 10.81 9.55 22.72
C ASN A 223 9.59 9.88 23.58
N PHE A 224 9.48 9.35 24.79
CA PHE A 224 8.50 9.78 25.79
C PHE A 224 7.03 9.78 25.29
N THR A 225 6.38 10.95 25.25
CA THR A 225 4.96 11.10 24.88
C THR A 225 4.67 10.79 23.42
N GLN A 226 5.67 10.79 22.54
CA GLN A 226 5.52 10.43 21.12
C GLN A 226 5.06 8.98 20.88
N ILE A 227 5.07 8.11 21.89
CA ILE A 227 4.41 6.79 21.81
C ILE A 227 2.91 6.92 21.51
N ILE A 228 2.29 8.04 21.86
CA ILE A 228 0.87 8.32 21.57
C ILE A 228 0.56 8.28 20.07
N HIS A 229 1.55 8.53 19.22
CA HIS A 229 1.37 8.47 17.77
C HIS A 229 1.07 7.06 17.25
N ALA A 230 1.47 6.00 17.97
CA ALA A 230 1.03 4.63 17.68
C ALA A 230 -0.46 4.43 17.99
N VAL A 231 -0.94 5.04 19.08
CA VAL A 231 -2.33 4.95 19.53
C VAL A 231 -3.24 5.77 18.63
N ASN A 232 -2.87 7.01 18.33
CA ASN A 232 -3.67 7.90 17.50
C ASN A 232 -3.70 7.43 16.03
N TYR A 233 -2.67 6.70 15.56
CA TYR A 233 -2.69 5.98 14.28
C TYR A 233 -3.74 4.85 14.29
N ALA A 234 -3.69 3.96 15.29
CA ALA A 234 -4.61 2.83 15.43
C ALA A 234 -6.08 3.29 15.55
N LEU A 235 -6.35 4.33 16.35
CA LEU A 235 -7.70 4.87 16.54
C LEU A 235 -8.29 5.46 15.24
N ARG A 236 -7.46 6.06 14.38
CA ARG A 236 -7.91 6.53 13.07
C ARG A 236 -8.32 5.41 12.14
N ALA A 237 -7.75 4.20 12.26
CA ALA A 237 -8.19 3.06 11.45
C ALA A 237 -9.68 2.71 11.70
N GLY A 238 -10.15 2.84 12.95
CA GLY A 238 -11.57 2.62 13.29
C GLY A 238 -12.51 3.66 12.69
N MET A 239 -12.11 4.93 12.71
CA MET A 239 -12.92 6.00 12.11
C MET A 239 -12.85 6.01 10.57
N ALA A 240 -11.68 5.69 10.00
CA ALA A 240 -11.43 5.74 8.56
C ALA A 240 -12.00 4.53 7.82
N PHE A 241 -11.76 3.32 8.32
CA PHE A 241 -12.11 2.06 7.65
C PHE A 241 -13.30 1.37 8.30
N GLY A 242 -13.41 1.47 9.63
CA GLY A 242 -14.56 0.93 10.37
C GLY A 242 -15.81 1.80 10.28
N GLY A 243 -15.69 3.05 9.82
CA GLY A 243 -16.79 4.00 9.75
C GLY A 243 -17.40 4.34 11.11
N ILE A 244 -16.66 4.13 12.20
CA ILE A 244 -17.17 4.30 13.56
C ILE A 244 -17.36 5.80 13.83
N PRO A 245 -18.56 6.23 14.24
CA PRO A 245 -18.80 7.62 14.59
C PRO A 245 -17.88 8.07 15.74
N PRO A 246 -17.27 9.26 15.65
CA PRO A 246 -16.44 9.81 16.73
C PRO A 246 -17.19 9.92 18.06
N GLY A 247 -16.57 9.46 19.16
CA GLY A 247 -17.18 9.47 20.50
C GLY A 247 -17.92 8.19 20.87
N GLU A 248 -18.09 7.25 19.94
CA GLU A 248 -18.62 5.90 20.21
C GLU A 248 -17.58 5.03 20.91
N ARG A 249 -17.27 5.38 22.17
CA ARG A 249 -16.12 4.85 22.92
C ARG A 249 -16.02 3.33 22.92
N GLN A 250 -17.13 2.64 23.15
CA GLN A 250 -17.14 1.18 23.22
C GLN A 250 -16.97 0.51 21.85
N ASN A 251 -17.65 1.04 20.82
CA ASN A 251 -17.51 0.53 19.46
C ASN A 251 -16.09 0.75 18.93
N THR A 252 -15.48 1.90 19.25
CA THR A 252 -14.07 2.16 18.96
C THR A 252 -13.17 1.11 19.59
N ARG A 253 -13.32 0.81 20.90
CA ARG A 253 -12.51 -0.20 21.61
C ARG A 253 -12.73 -1.61 21.05
N ASP A 254 -13.97 -1.98 20.75
CA ASP A 254 -14.29 -3.27 20.12
C ASP A 254 -13.58 -3.43 18.77
N TYR A 255 -13.62 -2.38 17.94
CA TYR A 255 -12.94 -2.39 16.65
C TYR A 255 -11.43 -2.52 16.79
N GLN A 256 -10.82 -1.73 17.69
CA GLN A 256 -9.39 -1.83 17.97
C GLN A 256 -9.02 -3.26 18.36
N ARG A 257 -9.77 -3.85 19.30
CA ARG A 257 -9.55 -5.21 19.77
C ARG A 257 -9.64 -6.25 18.66
N ARG A 258 -10.66 -6.18 17.81
CA ARG A 258 -10.96 -7.19 16.78
C ARG A 258 -10.11 -7.04 15.52
N ARG A 259 -9.85 -5.81 15.08
CA ARG A 259 -9.24 -5.51 13.78
C ARG A 259 -7.79 -5.08 13.87
N VAL A 260 -7.44 -4.25 14.85
CA VAL A 260 -6.05 -3.81 15.03
C VAL A 260 -5.33 -4.79 15.95
N ARG A 261 -4.65 -5.81 15.38
CA ARG A 261 -3.89 -6.81 16.16
C ARG A 261 -2.59 -6.25 16.74
N ALA A 262 -2.71 -5.26 17.62
CA ALA A 262 -1.58 -4.61 18.28
C ALA A 262 -1.17 -5.30 19.60
N PHE A 263 0.12 -5.29 19.90
CA PHE A 263 0.70 -5.62 21.20
C PHE A 263 1.91 -4.70 21.50
N VAL A 264 2.26 -4.56 22.77
CA VAL A 264 3.39 -3.74 23.23
C VAL A 264 4.53 -4.62 23.71
N LEU A 265 5.75 -4.31 23.26
CA LEU A 265 7.01 -4.86 23.75
C LEU A 265 7.77 -3.75 24.51
N GLN A 266 7.71 -3.79 25.83
CA GLN A 266 8.43 -2.88 26.72
C GLN A 266 9.80 -3.47 27.07
N LEU A 267 10.87 -2.81 26.62
CA LEU A 267 12.24 -3.26 26.81
C LEU A 267 12.99 -2.34 27.80
N GLY A 268 13.72 -2.93 28.73
CA GLY A 268 14.52 -2.21 29.72
C GLY A 268 13.70 -1.65 30.88
N GLU A 269 14.33 -0.78 31.67
CA GLU A 269 13.75 -0.19 32.88
C GLU A 269 12.42 0.52 32.61
N ILE A 270 11.50 0.42 33.58
CA ILE A 270 10.13 0.92 33.46
C ILE A 270 9.87 1.97 34.55
N ASP A 271 9.40 3.15 34.14
CA ASP A 271 8.91 4.20 35.05
C ASP A 271 7.37 4.20 35.18
N GLU A 272 6.83 4.94 36.16
CA GLU A 272 5.39 4.99 36.43
C GLU A 272 4.57 5.56 35.25
N VAL A 273 5.12 6.54 34.50
CA VAL A 273 4.43 7.13 33.34
C VAL A 273 4.36 6.12 32.21
N GLN A 274 5.41 5.33 31.99
CA GLN A 274 5.41 4.22 31.05
C GLN A 274 4.40 3.14 31.46
N VAL A 275 4.33 2.76 32.74
CA VAL A 275 3.28 1.84 33.23
C VAL A 275 1.90 2.40 32.90
N ALA A 276 1.63 3.67 33.17
CA ALA A 276 0.34 4.27 32.84
C ALA A 276 0.06 4.27 31.31
N ALA A 277 1.07 4.50 30.48
CA ALA A 277 0.96 4.38 29.02
C ALA A 277 0.70 2.93 28.56
N HIS A 278 1.29 1.92 29.22
CA HIS A 278 0.97 0.51 28.97
C HIS A 278 -0.50 0.20 29.27
N PHE A 279 -1.06 0.79 30.33
CA PHE A 279 -2.48 0.64 30.62
C PHE A 279 -3.39 1.33 29.58
N ALA A 280 -2.90 2.31 28.82
CA ALA A 280 -3.62 2.84 27.66
C ALA A 280 -3.76 1.79 26.55
N ALA A 281 -2.70 1.02 26.30
CA ALA A 281 -2.74 -0.10 25.37
C ALA A 281 -3.70 -1.19 25.87
N ILE A 282 -3.61 -1.55 27.15
CA ILE A 282 -4.52 -2.53 27.78
C ILE A 282 -5.97 -2.04 27.70
N PHE A 283 -6.26 -0.77 27.95
CA PHE A 283 -7.61 -0.20 27.83
C PHE A 283 -8.25 -0.41 26.45
N LEU A 284 -7.44 -0.37 25.38
CA LEU A 284 -7.83 -0.64 24.00
C LEU A 284 -7.85 -2.14 23.64
N GLY A 285 -7.53 -3.01 24.60
CA GLY A 285 -7.50 -4.45 24.41
C GLY A 285 -6.17 -4.97 23.87
N PHE A 286 -5.05 -4.27 24.07
CA PHE A 286 -3.73 -4.71 23.62
C PHE A 286 -2.86 -5.20 24.80
N PRO A 287 -2.26 -6.40 24.69
CA PRO A 287 -1.41 -6.93 25.74
C PRO A 287 -0.03 -6.27 25.74
N VAL A 288 0.61 -6.27 26.90
CA VAL A 288 1.94 -5.71 27.15
C VAL A 288 2.86 -6.83 27.62
N ILE A 289 3.99 -6.98 26.93
CA ILE A 289 5.03 -7.95 27.23
C ILE A 289 6.30 -7.16 27.55
N THR A 290 6.94 -7.46 28.68
CA THR A 290 8.19 -6.79 29.07
C THR A 290 9.33 -7.77 29.28
N ASP A 291 10.54 -7.34 28.95
CA ASP A 291 11.76 -8.13 29.23
C ASP A 291 12.25 -8.03 30.68
N GLN A 292 11.63 -7.16 31.50
CA GLN A 292 11.91 -7.05 32.93
C GLN A 292 11.38 -8.26 33.68
N GLU A 293 12.18 -8.79 34.61
CA GLU A 293 11.72 -9.78 35.58
C GLU A 293 10.80 -9.10 36.60
N LEU A 294 9.51 -9.46 36.59
CA LEU A 294 8.52 -8.89 37.48
C LEU A 294 8.07 -9.93 38.52
N PRO A 295 7.83 -9.53 39.79
CA PRO A 295 7.21 -10.40 40.76
C PRO A 295 5.75 -10.69 40.36
N ALA A 296 5.14 -11.73 40.96
CA ALA A 296 3.78 -12.14 40.62
C ALA A 296 2.72 -11.06 40.91
N ASP A 297 2.94 -10.19 41.90
CA ASP A 297 2.07 -9.06 42.27
C ASP A 297 2.26 -7.81 41.40
N GLU A 298 3.05 -7.91 40.33
CA GLU A 298 3.23 -6.87 39.31
C GLU A 298 2.95 -7.38 37.88
N GLN A 299 2.24 -8.51 37.76
CA GLN A 299 1.85 -9.09 36.49
C GLN A 299 0.34 -9.30 36.43
N ILE A 300 -0.20 -9.30 35.21
CA ILE A 300 -1.58 -9.64 34.89
C ILE A 300 -1.54 -10.68 33.79
N PRO A 301 -1.95 -11.93 34.05
CA PRO A 301 -2.03 -12.99 33.04
C PRO A 301 -2.65 -12.49 31.73
N ASN A 302 -1.94 -12.72 30.62
CA ASN A 302 -2.27 -12.32 29.25
C ASN A 302 -2.32 -10.81 28.94
N TRP A 303 -2.25 -9.91 29.93
CA TRP A 303 -2.39 -8.46 29.72
C TRP A 303 -1.13 -7.68 30.02
N TYR A 304 -0.39 -8.07 31.05
CA TYR A 304 0.85 -7.42 31.47
C TYR A 304 1.81 -8.50 32.00
N ILE A 305 2.69 -9.00 31.15
CA ILE A 305 3.49 -10.19 31.47
C ILE A 305 4.99 -9.93 31.38
N SER A 306 5.74 -10.61 32.25
CA SER A 306 7.21 -10.66 32.21
C SER A 306 7.66 -11.82 31.32
N HIS A 307 8.48 -11.52 30.31
CA HIS A 307 9.12 -12.50 29.44
C HIS A 307 10.54 -12.04 29.05
N PRO A 308 11.56 -12.31 29.88
CA PRO A 308 12.92 -11.82 29.67
C PRO A 308 13.67 -12.42 28.47
N ASN A 309 13.16 -13.52 27.89
CA ASN A 309 13.81 -14.22 26.79
C ASN A 309 13.45 -13.61 25.43
N TYR A 310 14.43 -13.00 24.76
CA TYR A 310 14.22 -12.36 23.46
C TYR A 310 14.01 -13.38 22.33
N ASP A 311 14.54 -14.60 22.45
CA ASP A 311 14.53 -15.58 21.35
C ASP A 311 13.13 -16.09 21.00
N ASP A 312 12.19 -16.07 21.95
CA ASP A 312 10.80 -16.45 21.76
C ASP A 312 9.80 -15.35 22.16
N MET A 313 10.27 -14.12 22.42
CA MET A 313 9.43 -12.98 22.79
C MET A 313 8.36 -12.68 21.75
N VAL A 314 8.72 -12.65 20.46
CA VAL A 314 7.76 -12.41 19.37
C VAL A 314 6.71 -13.52 19.36
N LYS A 315 7.13 -14.78 19.44
CA LYS A 315 6.21 -15.93 19.49
C LYS A 315 5.20 -15.80 20.64
N VAL A 316 5.67 -15.51 21.86
CA VAL A 316 4.82 -15.32 23.04
C VAL A 316 3.84 -14.15 22.83
N ALA A 317 4.31 -13.04 22.28
CA ALA A 317 3.45 -11.89 21.98
C ALA A 317 2.34 -12.24 20.97
N LEU A 318 2.67 -13.02 19.93
CA LEU A 318 1.68 -13.51 18.95
C LEU A 318 0.65 -14.43 19.60
N GLU A 319 1.09 -15.39 20.42
CA GLU A 319 0.22 -16.33 21.14
C GLU A 319 -0.74 -15.59 22.07
N ILE A 320 -0.21 -14.68 22.91
CA ILE A 320 -1.02 -13.88 23.82
C ILE A 320 -1.97 -12.97 23.05
N ARG A 321 -1.50 -12.31 21.98
CA ARG A 321 -2.39 -11.48 21.17
C ARG A 321 -3.46 -12.30 20.45
N GLY A 322 -3.21 -13.59 20.21
CA GLY A 322 -4.04 -14.52 19.44
C GLY A 322 -3.82 -14.40 17.93
N ILE A 323 -2.65 -13.93 17.49
CA ILE A 323 -2.28 -13.87 16.07
C ILE A 323 -1.78 -15.25 15.66
N LYS A 324 -2.53 -15.92 14.79
CA LYS A 324 -2.09 -17.16 14.14
C LYS A 324 -1.56 -16.81 12.76
N LEU A 325 -0.24 -16.79 12.62
CA LEU A 325 0.42 -16.61 11.33
C LEU A 325 0.54 -17.95 10.62
N LYS A 326 0.21 -17.97 9.34
CA LYS A 326 0.71 -19.01 8.44
C LYS A 326 2.14 -18.62 8.11
N ILE A 327 3.13 -19.23 8.77
CA ILE A 327 4.53 -18.99 8.45
C ILE A 327 4.81 -19.67 7.12
N VAL A 328 5.15 -18.89 6.10
CA VAL A 328 5.65 -19.39 4.83
C VAL A 328 7.17 -19.31 4.91
N ASP A 329 7.82 -20.47 4.93
CA ASP A 329 9.27 -20.52 4.79
C ASP A 329 9.61 -20.33 3.32
N ILE A 330 10.28 -19.22 2.99
CA ILE A 330 10.68 -18.89 1.63
C ILE A 330 12.20 -19.05 1.59
N PRO A 331 12.74 -20.02 0.81
CA PRO A 331 14.15 -20.38 0.86
C PRO A 331 15.01 -19.40 0.05
N VAL A 332 15.05 -18.14 0.50
CA VAL A 332 15.83 -17.06 -0.11
C VAL A 332 16.70 -16.35 0.94
N PRO A 333 17.86 -15.79 0.57
CA PRO A 333 18.81 -15.24 1.52
C PRO A 333 18.54 -13.78 1.92
N ILE A 334 17.39 -13.23 1.53
CA ILE A 334 16.96 -11.86 1.80
C ILE A 334 15.68 -11.86 2.62
N THR A 335 15.39 -10.74 3.29
CA THR A 335 14.11 -10.57 3.96
C THR A 335 13.01 -10.44 2.92
N VAL A 336 11.88 -11.13 3.13
CA VAL A 336 10.71 -11.04 2.25
C VAL A 336 9.53 -10.54 3.04
N GLY A 337 8.85 -9.51 2.55
CA GLY A 337 7.62 -9.00 3.15
C GLY A 337 7.09 -7.76 2.43
N PRO A 338 5.80 -7.40 2.66
CA PRO A 338 5.18 -6.22 2.03
C PRO A 338 5.91 -4.90 2.31
N ALA A 339 6.67 -4.83 3.42
CA ALA A 339 7.46 -3.67 3.80
C ALA A 339 8.56 -3.28 2.79
N PHE A 340 8.94 -4.17 1.89
CA PHE A 340 9.98 -3.91 0.89
C PHE A 340 9.42 -3.55 -0.50
N GLU A 341 8.10 -3.62 -0.70
CA GLU A 341 7.46 -3.44 -2.02
C GLU A 341 7.82 -2.11 -2.71
N GLY A 342 7.94 -1.03 -1.91
CA GLY A 342 8.19 0.32 -2.40
C GLY A 342 9.67 0.68 -2.59
N GLU A 343 10.61 -0.24 -2.41
CA GLU A 343 12.05 0.06 -2.49
C GLU A 343 12.47 0.49 -3.90
N VAL A 344 13.15 1.63 -4.02
CA VAL A 344 13.67 2.12 -5.31
C VAL A 344 15.16 1.83 -5.44
N ILE A 345 15.54 1.00 -6.40
CA ILE A 345 16.96 0.69 -6.68
C ILE A 345 17.52 1.65 -7.73
N ARG A 346 18.39 2.57 -7.28
CA ARG A 346 19.09 3.52 -8.15
C ARG A 346 20.29 2.87 -8.83
N LYS A 347 20.76 3.46 -9.94
CA LYS A 347 21.88 2.93 -10.75
C LYS A 347 23.15 2.63 -9.93
N HIS A 348 23.47 3.46 -8.93
CA HIS A 348 24.66 3.27 -8.08
C HIS A 348 24.55 2.09 -7.11
N ASP A 349 23.34 1.68 -6.72
CA ASP A 349 23.06 0.56 -5.82
C ASP A 349 22.73 -0.74 -6.57
N MET A 350 22.63 -0.65 -7.90
CA MET A 350 22.21 -1.75 -8.77
C MET A 350 23.35 -2.74 -9.01
N ARG A 351 23.08 -4.03 -8.82
CA ARG A 351 23.98 -5.13 -9.18
C ARG A 351 23.82 -5.55 -10.64
N ILE A 352 22.57 -5.62 -11.11
CA ILE A 352 22.19 -6.00 -12.48
C ILE A 352 20.79 -5.44 -12.80
N GLU A 353 20.49 -5.25 -14.09
CA GLU A 353 19.14 -4.95 -14.59
C GLU A 353 18.72 -5.83 -15.77
N PHE A 354 17.41 -6.01 -15.91
CA PHE A 354 16.75 -6.78 -16.98
C PHE A 354 15.58 -5.99 -17.54
N GLY A 355 15.37 -5.96 -18.85
CA GLY A 355 14.20 -5.30 -19.45
C GLY A 355 14.33 -3.78 -19.56
N GLY A 356 13.21 -3.06 -19.42
CA GLY A 356 13.16 -1.59 -19.43
C GLY A 356 13.68 -0.95 -20.72
N GLY A 357 13.45 -1.60 -21.86
CA GLY A 357 13.93 -1.18 -23.17
C GLY A 357 15.44 -1.40 -23.42
N ARG A 358 16.19 -1.94 -22.46
CA ARG A 358 17.65 -2.18 -22.59
C ARG A 358 17.98 -3.60 -23.02
N THR A 359 17.21 -4.57 -22.53
CA THR A 359 17.31 -5.99 -22.91
C THR A 359 15.91 -6.56 -23.09
N THR A 360 15.80 -7.66 -23.81
CA THR A 360 14.54 -8.41 -23.95
C THR A 360 14.12 -8.97 -22.60
N ALA A 361 12.89 -8.72 -22.16
CA ALA A 361 12.37 -9.32 -20.93
C ALA A 361 10.86 -9.54 -21.01
N PHE A 362 10.38 -10.64 -20.43
CA PHE A 362 8.96 -10.93 -20.35
C PHE A 362 8.58 -11.80 -19.13
N GLU A 363 7.32 -11.78 -18.73
CA GLU A 363 6.73 -12.67 -17.73
C GLU A 363 5.44 -13.31 -18.24
N LEU A 364 5.29 -14.63 -18.07
CA LEU A 364 4.15 -15.40 -18.54
C LEU A 364 3.70 -16.40 -17.47
N VAL A 365 2.42 -16.34 -17.11
CA VAL A 365 1.74 -17.45 -16.40
C VAL A 365 0.99 -18.31 -17.40
N GLU A 366 1.14 -19.63 -17.36
CA GLU A 366 0.38 -20.54 -18.20
C GLU A 366 -0.27 -21.66 -17.38
N MET A 367 -1.55 -21.91 -17.64
CA MET A 367 -2.24 -23.08 -17.12
C MET A 367 -1.81 -24.32 -17.91
N VAL A 368 -1.41 -25.38 -17.21
CA VAL A 368 -0.99 -26.65 -17.83
C VAL A 368 -1.71 -27.85 -17.21
N GLY A 369 -1.69 -29.00 -17.89
CA GLY A 369 -2.21 -30.25 -17.36
C GLY A 369 -1.38 -30.82 -16.22
N GLU A 370 -1.96 -31.75 -15.45
CA GLU A 370 -1.30 -32.39 -14.30
C GLU A 370 0.00 -33.11 -14.68
N ASP A 371 0.05 -33.69 -15.89
CA ASP A 371 1.18 -34.46 -16.42
C ASP A 371 2.28 -33.58 -17.06
N GLU A 372 2.04 -32.28 -17.20
CA GLU A 372 2.92 -31.33 -17.91
C GLU A 372 3.72 -30.43 -16.95
N ILE A 373 3.64 -30.71 -15.63
CA ILE A 373 4.23 -29.90 -14.57
C ILE A 373 4.87 -30.77 -13.48
N GLU A 374 6.05 -30.36 -13.04
CA GLU A 374 6.73 -30.93 -11.88
C GLU A 374 6.68 -29.91 -10.73
N ASP A 375 5.97 -30.26 -9.66
CA ASP A 375 5.72 -29.31 -8.57
C ASP A 375 7.01 -28.87 -7.86
N GLY A 376 7.18 -27.56 -7.71
CA GLY A 376 8.35 -26.93 -7.09
C GLY A 376 9.59 -26.90 -7.98
N LYS A 377 9.51 -27.37 -9.23
CA LYS A 377 10.65 -27.33 -10.15
C LYS A 377 10.99 -25.89 -10.51
N ILE A 378 12.28 -25.57 -10.38
CA ILE A 378 12.86 -24.29 -10.78
C ILE A 378 14.06 -24.55 -11.68
N GLU A 379 14.03 -23.98 -12.88
CA GLU A 379 15.10 -24.09 -13.87
C GLU A 379 15.59 -22.69 -14.26
N VAL A 380 16.92 -22.52 -14.34
CA VAL A 380 17.55 -21.30 -14.86
C VAL A 380 18.28 -21.68 -16.14
N ILE A 381 17.91 -21.07 -17.27
CA ILE A 381 18.49 -21.33 -18.59
C ILE A 381 19.26 -20.09 -19.04
N GLY A 382 20.58 -20.18 -18.98
CA GLY A 382 21.49 -19.10 -19.32
C GLY A 382 22.38 -18.71 -18.14
N PRO A 383 23.08 -17.56 -18.24
CA PRO A 383 23.96 -17.05 -17.20
C PRO A 383 23.21 -16.75 -15.89
N GLU A 384 23.83 -17.09 -14.77
CA GLU A 384 23.39 -16.70 -13.43
C GLU A 384 24.02 -15.35 -13.04
N LEU A 385 23.59 -14.76 -11.91
CA LEU A 385 24.07 -13.47 -11.42
C LEU A 385 25.60 -13.40 -11.30
N ASP A 386 26.22 -14.48 -10.82
CA ASP A 386 27.68 -14.56 -10.59
C ASP A 386 28.49 -14.59 -11.90
N ASP A 387 27.86 -14.88 -13.03
CA ASP A 387 28.51 -14.98 -14.34
C ASP A 387 28.64 -13.63 -15.06
N VAL A 388 28.06 -12.56 -14.49
CA VAL A 388 27.97 -11.23 -15.14
C VAL A 388 28.59 -10.16 -14.25
N PRO A 389 29.38 -9.22 -14.80
CA PRO A 389 29.97 -8.12 -14.02
C PRO A 389 28.90 -7.24 -13.34
N GLU A 390 29.30 -6.59 -12.25
CA GLU A 390 28.48 -5.60 -11.56
C GLU A 390 28.06 -4.45 -12.51
N GLY A 391 26.79 -4.04 -12.41
CA GLY A 391 26.22 -3.00 -13.26
C GLY A 391 25.93 -3.46 -14.69
N GLY A 392 26.08 -4.75 -14.99
CA GLY A 392 25.70 -5.34 -16.27
C GLY A 392 24.18 -5.45 -16.46
N SER A 393 23.80 -6.02 -17.61
CA SER A 393 22.42 -6.34 -17.95
C SER A 393 22.30 -7.72 -18.59
N LEU A 394 21.15 -8.36 -18.40
CA LEU A 394 20.79 -9.64 -19.01
C LEU A 394 19.37 -9.58 -19.56
N PRO A 395 19.03 -10.40 -20.56
CA PRO A 395 17.63 -10.66 -20.86
C PRO A 395 16.98 -11.47 -19.72
N LEU A 396 15.65 -11.41 -19.58
CA LEU A 396 14.92 -12.18 -18.56
C LEU A 396 13.53 -12.64 -19.03
N GLY A 397 13.34 -13.95 -19.19
CA GLY A 397 12.02 -14.56 -19.31
C GLY A 397 11.61 -15.23 -18.01
N ILE A 398 10.45 -14.88 -17.45
CA ILE A 398 9.87 -15.52 -16.26
C ILE A 398 8.66 -16.34 -16.71
N VAL A 399 8.80 -17.66 -16.85
CA VAL A 399 7.71 -18.55 -17.23
C VAL A 399 7.24 -19.34 -16.02
N VAL A 400 5.98 -19.13 -15.62
CA VAL A 400 5.35 -19.77 -14.47
C VAL A 400 4.26 -20.71 -14.97
N LYS A 401 4.50 -22.01 -14.86
CA LYS A 401 3.48 -23.03 -15.11
C LYS A 401 2.69 -23.28 -13.84
N ILE A 402 1.37 -23.30 -13.97
CA ILE A 402 0.45 -23.53 -12.87
C ILE A 402 -0.53 -24.63 -13.23
N PHE A 403 -0.68 -25.59 -12.31
CA PHE A 403 -1.78 -26.53 -12.31
C PHE A 403 -2.59 -26.36 -11.02
N GLY A 404 -3.90 -26.47 -11.16
CA GLY A 404 -4.77 -26.75 -10.03
C GLY A 404 -6.19 -27.06 -10.46
N ARG A 405 -6.92 -27.78 -9.62
CA ARG A 405 -8.27 -28.29 -9.96
C ARG A 405 -9.29 -27.18 -10.24
N LYS A 406 -9.08 -26.01 -9.65
CA LYS A 406 -9.89 -24.81 -9.87
C LYS A 406 -9.21 -23.77 -10.76
N MET A 407 -8.00 -24.05 -11.27
CA MET A 407 -7.31 -23.15 -12.19
C MET A 407 -8.08 -23.09 -13.51
N GLN A 408 -8.13 -21.90 -14.11
CA GLN A 408 -8.79 -21.63 -15.38
C GLN A 408 -7.91 -20.72 -16.23
N LYS A 409 -8.07 -20.77 -17.56
CA LYS A 409 -7.36 -19.86 -18.48
C LYS A 409 -7.68 -18.38 -18.23
N ASP A 410 -8.81 -18.08 -17.60
CA ASP A 410 -9.21 -16.72 -17.23
C ASP A 410 -8.44 -16.21 -16.01
N PHE A 411 -7.80 -17.09 -15.23
CA PHE A 411 -7.02 -16.72 -14.06
C PHE A 411 -5.55 -16.45 -14.37
N GLU A 412 -5.08 -16.79 -15.58
CA GLU A 412 -3.68 -16.61 -15.95
C GLU A 412 -3.23 -15.14 -15.84
N GLY A 413 -4.01 -14.19 -16.40
CA GLY A 413 -3.70 -12.76 -16.33
C GLY A 413 -3.73 -12.21 -14.89
N VAL A 414 -4.66 -12.69 -14.07
CA VAL A 414 -4.76 -12.35 -12.65
C VAL A 414 -3.50 -12.78 -11.89
N LEU A 415 -3.07 -14.03 -12.08
CA LEU A 415 -1.88 -14.56 -11.42
C LEU A 415 -0.60 -13.92 -11.97
N GLU A 416 -0.52 -13.65 -13.28
CA GLU A 416 0.62 -12.97 -13.90
C GLU A 416 0.83 -11.58 -13.31
N ARG A 417 -0.26 -10.84 -13.07
CA ARG A 417 -0.16 -9.53 -12.40
C ARG A 417 0.41 -9.60 -10.99
N ARG A 418 0.30 -10.74 -10.29
CA ARG A 418 0.87 -10.90 -8.95
C ARG A 418 2.38 -11.00 -8.97
N ILE A 419 3.01 -11.43 -10.07
CA ILE A 419 4.48 -11.52 -10.18
C ILE A 419 5.14 -10.20 -9.76
N HIS A 420 4.56 -9.06 -10.17
CA HIS A 420 5.00 -7.74 -9.74
C HIS A 420 5.07 -7.56 -8.22
N TYR A 421 4.02 -7.92 -7.47
CA TYR A 421 4.01 -7.78 -6.01
C TYR A 421 4.94 -8.78 -5.35
N LEU A 422 4.86 -10.03 -5.81
CA LEU A 422 5.62 -11.12 -5.22
C LEU A 422 7.11 -10.84 -5.30
N ILE A 423 7.60 -10.40 -6.47
CA ILE A 423 9.01 -10.05 -6.65
C ILE A 423 9.41 -8.83 -5.82
N ASN A 424 8.58 -7.77 -5.77
CA ASN A 424 8.88 -6.55 -5.00
C ASN A 424 8.86 -6.77 -3.48
N TYR A 425 8.28 -7.85 -2.95
CA TYR A 425 8.38 -8.16 -1.52
C TYR A 425 9.78 -8.55 -1.07
N GLY A 426 10.69 -8.88 -1.98
CA GLY A 426 12.09 -9.16 -1.64
C GLY A 426 12.88 -7.88 -1.37
N GLU A 427 13.51 -7.79 -0.20
CA GLU A 427 14.44 -6.70 0.13
C GLU A 427 15.56 -6.60 -0.93
N GLY A 428 15.75 -5.40 -1.49
CA GLY A 428 16.77 -5.13 -2.50
C GLY A 428 16.42 -5.66 -3.90
N ILE A 429 15.15 -5.97 -4.15
CA ILE A 429 14.62 -6.39 -5.44
C ILE A 429 13.58 -5.37 -5.92
N TRP A 430 13.58 -5.06 -7.21
CA TRP A 430 12.62 -4.13 -7.80
C TRP A 430 12.09 -4.66 -9.12
N HIS A 431 10.78 -4.61 -9.31
CA HIS A 431 10.08 -5.04 -10.52
C HIS A 431 9.03 -4.01 -10.94
N MET A 432 8.90 -3.73 -12.23
CA MET A 432 7.89 -2.82 -12.78
C MET A 432 7.42 -3.29 -14.16
N ALA A 433 6.26 -2.75 -14.60
CA ALA A 433 5.55 -3.12 -15.82
C ALA A 433 4.95 -4.55 -15.75
N GLN A 434 4.73 -5.16 -16.91
CA GLN A 434 4.04 -6.44 -17.08
C GLN A 434 4.37 -7.08 -18.44
N ARG A 435 3.94 -8.33 -18.64
CA ARG A 435 3.99 -9.04 -19.94
C ARG A 435 5.41 -8.97 -20.52
N ASP A 436 5.59 -8.48 -21.74
CA ASP A 436 6.89 -8.34 -22.43
C ASP A 436 7.56 -6.96 -22.31
N THR A 437 7.14 -6.15 -21.34
CA THR A 437 7.72 -4.82 -21.08
C THR A 437 8.31 -4.69 -19.68
N ILE A 438 8.43 -5.81 -18.95
CA ILE A 438 8.92 -5.82 -17.58
C ILE A 438 10.30 -5.16 -17.45
N TRP A 439 10.55 -4.58 -16.29
CA TRP A 439 11.84 -4.02 -15.91
C TRP A 439 12.17 -4.45 -14.48
N VAL A 440 13.30 -5.15 -14.32
CA VAL A 440 13.70 -5.76 -13.06
C VAL A 440 15.11 -5.32 -12.66
N ARG A 441 15.33 -5.09 -11.37
CA ARG A 441 16.64 -4.78 -10.78
C ARG A 441 16.89 -5.61 -9.54
N ILE A 442 18.16 -5.98 -9.35
CA ILE A 442 18.68 -6.57 -8.12
C ILE A 442 19.73 -5.61 -7.55
N SER A 443 19.68 -5.34 -6.25
CA SER A 443 20.65 -4.47 -5.57
C SER A 443 21.96 -5.18 -5.25
N LYS A 444 23.02 -4.41 -5.01
CA LYS A 444 24.32 -4.92 -4.53
C LYS A 444 24.19 -5.56 -3.16
N ASP A 445 23.33 -5.04 -2.30
CA ASP A 445 23.09 -5.58 -0.96
C ASP A 445 22.42 -6.96 -1.00
N ALA A 446 21.38 -7.13 -1.82
CA ALA A 446 20.73 -8.42 -2.03
C ALA A 446 21.72 -9.46 -2.58
N ALA A 447 22.57 -9.07 -3.54
CA ALA A 447 23.62 -9.93 -4.07
C ALA A 447 24.68 -10.29 -3.02
N ALA A 448 25.08 -9.35 -2.16
CA ALA A 448 26.03 -9.59 -1.08
C ALA A 448 25.47 -10.54 0.00
N LYS A 449 24.15 -10.52 0.23
CA LYS A 449 23.43 -11.50 1.06
C LYS A 449 23.36 -12.89 0.40
N GLY A 450 23.65 -13.00 -0.89
CA GLY A 450 23.69 -14.25 -1.66
C GLY A 450 22.50 -14.46 -2.59
N PHE A 451 21.68 -13.43 -2.84
CA PHE A 451 20.57 -13.51 -3.79
C PHE A 451 21.09 -13.79 -5.21
N LYS A 452 20.28 -14.52 -6.00
CA LYS A 452 20.60 -15.08 -7.33
C LYS A 452 19.31 -15.08 -8.14
N ILE A 453 19.42 -15.19 -9.46
CA ILE A 453 18.27 -15.22 -10.38
C ILE A 453 17.37 -16.41 -10.03
N ARG A 454 17.94 -17.59 -9.73
CA ARG A 454 17.16 -18.76 -9.25
C ARG A 454 16.15 -18.42 -8.14
N HIS A 455 16.51 -17.53 -7.21
CA HIS A 455 15.68 -17.18 -6.07
C HIS A 455 14.38 -16.45 -6.44
N PHE A 456 14.27 -15.87 -7.65
CA PHE A 456 12.96 -15.45 -8.17
C PHE A 456 11.99 -16.63 -8.26
N GLY A 457 12.47 -17.79 -8.70
CA GLY A 457 11.67 -19.01 -8.80
C GLY A 457 11.27 -19.54 -7.42
N ASP A 458 12.21 -19.57 -6.46
CA ASP A 458 11.94 -20.00 -5.09
C ASP A 458 10.85 -19.12 -4.44
N LEU A 459 10.95 -17.80 -4.63
CA LEU A 459 9.97 -16.85 -4.16
C LEU A 459 8.59 -17.06 -4.80
N LEU A 460 8.53 -17.18 -6.14
CA LEU A 460 7.27 -17.31 -6.87
C LEU A 460 6.56 -18.63 -6.54
N VAL A 461 7.28 -19.75 -6.48
CA VAL A 461 6.71 -21.06 -6.09
C VAL A 461 6.06 -20.98 -4.71
N ALA A 462 6.78 -20.43 -3.72
CA ALA A 462 6.27 -20.33 -2.35
C ALA A 462 5.05 -19.42 -2.27
N LYS A 463 5.12 -18.24 -2.90
CA LYS A 463 4.10 -17.21 -2.79
C LYS A 463 2.83 -17.50 -3.58
N PHE A 464 2.90 -18.09 -4.78
CA PHE A 464 1.70 -18.48 -5.53
C PHE A 464 0.87 -19.51 -4.77
N LYS A 465 1.51 -20.51 -4.18
CA LYS A 465 0.83 -21.52 -3.35
C LYS A 465 0.26 -20.93 -2.06
N ASP A 466 0.96 -19.95 -1.49
CA ASP A 466 0.52 -19.32 -0.25
C ASP A 466 -0.70 -18.41 -0.46
N GLU A 467 -0.65 -17.54 -1.47
CA GLU A 467 -1.70 -16.54 -1.75
C GLU A 467 -2.93 -17.15 -2.44
N PHE A 468 -2.75 -18.20 -3.25
CA PHE A 468 -3.83 -18.79 -4.04
C PHE A 468 -4.05 -20.29 -3.76
N PRO A 469 -4.16 -20.72 -2.48
CA PRO A 469 -4.19 -22.15 -2.12
C PRO A 469 -5.43 -22.89 -2.63
N ALA A 470 -6.49 -22.17 -3.02
CA ALA A 470 -7.70 -22.75 -3.59
C ALA A 470 -7.60 -23.02 -5.10
N ILE A 471 -6.62 -22.41 -5.78
CA ILE A 471 -6.52 -22.36 -7.25
C ILE A 471 -5.23 -23.00 -7.73
N VAL A 472 -4.14 -22.81 -6.99
CA VAL A 472 -2.79 -23.25 -7.30
C VAL A 472 -2.46 -24.49 -6.48
N ASP A 473 -2.40 -25.66 -7.14
CA ASP A 473 -1.97 -26.92 -6.52
C ASP A 473 -0.48 -27.17 -6.75
N ARG A 474 0.01 -26.92 -7.98
CA ARG A 474 1.41 -27.12 -8.38
C ARG A 474 1.96 -25.91 -9.13
N VAL A 475 3.23 -25.59 -8.89
CA VAL A 475 3.92 -24.47 -9.55
C VAL A 475 5.29 -24.91 -10.03
N GLN A 476 5.63 -24.57 -11.27
CA GLN A 476 6.97 -24.72 -11.83
C GLN A 476 7.40 -23.39 -12.44
N VAL A 477 8.64 -22.98 -12.20
CA VAL A 477 9.18 -21.72 -12.71
C VAL A 477 10.40 -21.99 -13.59
N THR A 478 10.44 -21.35 -14.75
CA THR A 478 11.58 -21.36 -15.66
C THR A 478 12.05 -19.93 -15.87
N LEU A 479 13.31 -19.66 -15.58
CA LEU A 479 13.95 -18.35 -15.69
C LEU A 479 14.94 -18.39 -16.85
N ILE A 480 14.75 -17.54 -17.84
CA ILE A 480 15.53 -17.56 -19.09
C ILE A 480 16.38 -16.31 -19.17
N THR A 481 17.69 -16.46 -19.07
CA THR A 481 18.70 -15.40 -19.23
C THR A 481 19.60 -15.61 -20.45
N ASP A 482 19.38 -16.71 -21.17
CA ASP A 482 20.05 -17.05 -22.41
C ASP A 482 19.55 -16.15 -23.57
N LYS A 483 20.51 -15.53 -24.28
CA LYS A 483 20.22 -14.58 -25.36
C LYS A 483 19.67 -15.23 -26.62
N GLU A 484 20.00 -16.49 -26.89
CA GLU A 484 19.56 -17.19 -28.10
C GLU A 484 18.14 -17.73 -27.92
N ARG A 485 17.81 -18.18 -26.71
CA ARG A 485 16.51 -18.78 -26.39
C ARG A 485 15.42 -17.76 -26.14
N ILE A 486 15.74 -16.57 -25.62
CA ILE A 486 14.71 -15.63 -25.18
C ILE A 486 13.80 -15.15 -26.31
N GLU A 487 14.32 -14.94 -27.52
CA GLU A 487 13.53 -14.41 -28.65
C GLU A 487 12.43 -15.39 -29.08
N ALA A 488 12.72 -16.69 -29.10
CA ALA A 488 11.73 -17.71 -29.41
C ALA A 488 10.64 -17.83 -28.34
N GLU A 489 11.03 -17.73 -27.06
CA GLU A 489 10.10 -17.79 -25.93
C GLU A 489 9.25 -16.51 -25.82
N LEU A 490 9.81 -15.34 -26.15
CA LEU A 490 9.06 -14.09 -26.27
C LEU A 490 7.99 -14.17 -27.37
N ALA A 491 8.34 -14.71 -28.54
CA ALA A 491 7.37 -14.90 -29.62
C ALA A 491 6.19 -15.77 -29.17
N ARG A 492 6.48 -16.88 -28.46
CA ARG A 492 5.46 -17.73 -27.83
C ARG A 492 4.62 -16.94 -26.82
N ALA A 493 5.26 -16.18 -25.91
CA ALA A 493 4.53 -15.40 -24.91
C ALA A 493 3.56 -14.38 -25.56
N ARG A 494 3.98 -13.74 -26.66
CA ARG A 494 3.12 -12.82 -27.43
C ARG A 494 1.91 -13.51 -28.06
N GLU A 495 1.99 -14.78 -28.45
CA GLU A 495 0.82 -15.55 -28.89
C GLU A 495 -0.21 -15.72 -27.76
N PHE A 496 0.27 -16.00 -26.53
CA PHE A 496 -0.60 -16.07 -25.35
C PHE A 496 -1.25 -14.71 -25.04
N TYR A 497 -0.48 -13.62 -25.07
CA TYR A 497 -1.02 -12.28 -24.85
C TYR A 497 -2.06 -11.91 -25.91
N GLY A 498 -1.78 -12.17 -27.19
CA GLY A 498 -2.73 -11.93 -28.29
C GLY A 498 -4.03 -12.73 -28.14
N ALA A 499 -3.93 -14.00 -27.74
CA ALA A 499 -5.11 -14.83 -27.47
C ALA A 499 -5.93 -14.32 -26.27
N ARG A 500 -5.28 -13.78 -25.23
CA ARG A 500 -5.97 -13.14 -24.10
C ARG A 500 -6.69 -11.88 -24.54
N ASP A 501 -6.04 -11.03 -25.32
CA ASP A 501 -6.60 -9.77 -25.80
C ASP A 501 -7.77 -10.01 -26.78
N GLU A 502 -7.75 -11.08 -27.60
CA GLU A 502 -8.85 -11.45 -28.49
C GLU A 502 -10.14 -11.79 -27.71
N ARG A 503 -10.03 -12.44 -26.54
CA ARG A 503 -11.21 -12.79 -25.71
C ARG A 503 -11.97 -11.55 -25.24
N LEU A 504 -11.31 -10.40 -25.16
CA LEU A 504 -11.92 -9.13 -24.75
C LEU A 504 -12.67 -8.43 -25.90
N ARG A 505 -12.31 -8.66 -27.17
CA ARG A 505 -12.87 -7.89 -28.30
C ARG A 505 -14.39 -8.01 -28.48
N GLY A 506 -15.00 -9.08 -28.01
CA GLY A 506 -16.45 -9.29 -28.08
C GLY A 506 -17.26 -8.61 -26.97
N LEU A 507 -16.60 -8.03 -25.97
CA LEU A 507 -17.22 -7.45 -24.79
C LEU A 507 -17.17 -5.92 -24.88
N THR A 508 -18.33 -5.25 -24.88
CA THR A 508 -18.41 -3.78 -24.94
C THR A 508 -18.88 -3.19 -23.60
N ASP A 509 -18.63 -1.90 -23.41
CA ASP A 509 -19.09 -1.20 -22.21
C ASP A 509 -20.62 -1.19 -22.12
N GLU A 510 -21.34 -1.15 -23.24
CA GLU A 510 -22.81 -1.26 -23.27
C GLU A 510 -23.32 -2.67 -22.93
N ALA A 511 -22.56 -3.72 -23.25
CA ALA A 511 -22.99 -5.11 -23.07
C ALA A 511 -22.91 -5.59 -21.62
N VAL A 512 -22.27 -4.82 -20.73
CA VAL A 512 -22.12 -5.16 -19.31
C VAL A 512 -22.89 -4.18 -18.42
N ASP A 513 -23.42 -4.68 -17.31
CA ASP A 513 -24.10 -3.86 -16.28
C ASP A 513 -23.16 -3.48 -15.12
N VAL A 514 -21.94 -4.03 -15.12
CA VAL A 514 -20.96 -3.90 -14.03
C VAL A 514 -19.60 -3.55 -14.62
N PHE A 515 -18.97 -2.51 -14.09
CA PHE A 515 -17.54 -2.23 -14.23
C PHE A 515 -16.81 -2.71 -12.97
N TYR A 516 -15.48 -2.69 -13.01
CA TYR A 516 -14.69 -3.05 -11.83
C TYR A 516 -13.75 -1.91 -11.46
N SER A 517 -13.56 -1.70 -10.17
CA SER A 517 -12.47 -0.87 -9.68
C SER A 517 -11.16 -1.65 -9.65
N CYS A 518 -10.05 -0.92 -9.56
CA CYS A 518 -8.78 -1.46 -9.12
C CYS A 518 -8.09 -0.40 -8.24
N ILE A 519 -7.91 -0.70 -6.95
CA ILE A 519 -7.22 0.16 -5.97
C ILE A 519 -5.83 -0.37 -5.60
N LEU A 520 -5.35 -1.36 -6.36
CA LEU A 520 -4.10 -2.07 -6.11
C LEU A 520 -2.87 -1.13 -6.07
N CYS A 521 -2.84 -0.09 -6.91
CA CYS A 521 -1.74 0.89 -6.91
C CYS A 521 -1.82 1.94 -5.79
N GLN A 522 -2.78 1.86 -4.86
CA GLN A 522 -2.82 2.76 -3.69
C GLN A 522 -1.65 2.53 -2.73
N SER A 523 -0.89 1.44 -2.88
CA SER A 523 0.38 1.22 -2.19
C SER A 523 1.42 2.31 -2.49
N PHE A 524 1.31 3.07 -3.59
CA PHE A 524 2.19 4.20 -3.91
C PHE A 524 1.46 5.44 -4.45
N ALA A 525 0.19 5.34 -4.87
CA ALA A 525 -0.66 6.46 -5.27
C ALA A 525 -1.98 6.45 -4.47
N PRO A 526 -1.99 6.93 -3.22
CA PRO A 526 -3.04 6.61 -2.23
C PRO A 526 -4.47 7.02 -2.62
N ASN A 527 -4.63 8.05 -3.46
CA ASN A 527 -5.94 8.55 -3.89
C ASN A 527 -6.34 8.06 -5.29
N HIS A 528 -5.49 7.27 -5.94
CA HIS A 528 -5.77 6.76 -7.27
C HIS A 528 -6.80 5.62 -7.24
N VAL A 529 -7.73 5.65 -8.18
CA VAL A 529 -8.69 4.56 -8.43
C VAL A 529 -8.77 4.35 -9.93
N CYS A 530 -8.42 3.15 -10.41
CA CYS A 530 -8.73 2.75 -11.77
C CYS A 530 -10.19 2.29 -11.85
N VAL A 531 -10.93 2.76 -12.85
CA VAL A 531 -12.21 2.15 -13.26
C VAL A 531 -11.94 1.37 -14.54
N VAL A 532 -12.02 0.05 -14.44
CA VAL A 532 -11.72 -0.90 -15.51
C VAL A 532 -13.03 -1.32 -16.18
N THR A 533 -13.12 -1.09 -17.49
CA THR A 533 -14.26 -1.45 -18.33
C THR A 533 -13.82 -2.40 -19.44
N PRO A 534 -14.75 -3.11 -20.11
CA PRO A 534 -14.41 -3.92 -21.27
C PRO A 534 -13.58 -3.17 -22.32
N GLU A 535 -13.92 -1.92 -22.58
CA GLU A 535 -13.28 -1.08 -23.60
C GLU A 535 -12.26 -0.08 -23.03
N ARG A 536 -12.03 -0.07 -21.71
CA ARG A 536 -10.99 0.73 -21.06
C ARG A 536 -10.30 -0.11 -20.00
N LEU A 537 -9.22 -0.78 -20.42
CA LEU A 537 -8.35 -1.51 -19.51
C LEU A 537 -7.71 -0.59 -18.46
N GLY A 538 -7.24 -1.18 -17.37
CA GLY A 538 -6.42 -0.46 -16.39
C GLY A 538 -5.18 0.13 -17.06
N LEU A 539 -4.84 1.37 -16.71
CA LEU A 539 -3.74 2.13 -17.33
C LEU A 539 -2.39 1.40 -17.32
N CYS A 540 -2.22 0.44 -16.42
CA CYS A 540 -1.04 -0.39 -16.37
C CYS A 540 -0.85 -1.25 -17.62
N GLY A 541 -1.88 -1.62 -18.39
CA GLY A 541 -1.75 -2.59 -19.47
C GLY A 541 -2.05 -4.05 -19.06
N ALA A 542 -2.06 -4.33 -17.75
CA ALA A 542 -2.10 -5.69 -17.22
C ALA A 542 -3.45 -6.15 -16.66
N VAL A 543 -4.38 -5.22 -16.41
CA VAL A 543 -5.67 -5.52 -15.75
C VAL A 543 -6.79 -5.18 -16.73
N SER A 544 -7.33 -6.21 -17.37
CA SER A 544 -8.57 -6.11 -18.14
C SER A 544 -9.81 -6.21 -17.25
N TRP A 545 -10.99 -5.99 -17.85
CA TRP A 545 -12.26 -6.20 -17.15
C TRP A 545 -12.46 -7.65 -16.71
N LEU A 546 -12.04 -8.62 -17.54
CA LEU A 546 -12.10 -10.04 -17.19
C LEU A 546 -11.15 -10.38 -16.04
N ASP A 547 -9.95 -9.81 -16.03
CA ASP A 547 -9.00 -10.00 -14.93
C ASP A 547 -9.55 -9.42 -13.63
N ALA A 548 -10.13 -8.22 -13.67
CA ALA A 548 -10.72 -7.59 -12.49
C ALA A 548 -11.93 -8.36 -11.95
N LYS A 549 -12.76 -8.91 -12.84
CA LYS A 549 -13.86 -9.82 -12.49
C LYS A 549 -13.34 -11.09 -11.83
N ALA A 550 -12.38 -11.76 -12.45
CA ALA A 550 -11.77 -12.98 -11.92
C ALA A 550 -11.10 -12.73 -10.56
N ALA A 551 -10.36 -11.62 -10.42
CA ALA A 551 -9.74 -11.24 -9.15
C ALA A 551 -10.77 -11.09 -8.02
N TYR A 552 -11.93 -10.48 -8.29
CA TYR A 552 -13.04 -10.39 -7.34
C TYR A 552 -13.66 -11.76 -6.99
N GLU A 553 -13.80 -12.65 -7.97
CA GLU A 553 -14.31 -14.01 -7.75
C GLU A 553 -13.35 -14.86 -6.89
N ILE A 554 -12.04 -14.62 -7.04
CA ILE A 554 -10.99 -15.28 -6.25
C ILE A 554 -10.96 -14.73 -4.83
N ASP A 555 -10.95 -13.41 -4.69
CA ASP A 555 -10.92 -12.72 -3.41
C ASP A 555 -11.92 -11.55 -3.39
N PRO A 556 -13.13 -11.76 -2.84
CA PRO A 556 -14.13 -10.72 -2.72
C PRO A 556 -13.71 -9.55 -1.83
N THR A 557 -12.66 -9.71 -1.00
CA THR A 557 -12.09 -8.66 -0.15
C THR A 557 -10.92 -7.91 -0.79
N GLY A 558 -10.47 -8.36 -1.96
CA GLY A 558 -9.32 -7.83 -2.66
C GLY A 558 -9.52 -6.44 -3.28
N PRO A 559 -8.52 -5.97 -4.06
CA PRO A 559 -8.48 -4.60 -4.59
C PRO A 559 -9.40 -4.36 -5.79
N ASN A 560 -10.02 -5.40 -6.34
CA ASN A 560 -10.96 -5.29 -7.45
C ASN A 560 -12.39 -5.45 -6.91
N ARG A 561 -13.22 -4.40 -7.07
CA ARG A 561 -14.60 -4.41 -6.59
C ARG A 561 -15.58 -4.11 -7.72
N PRO A 562 -16.75 -4.77 -7.76
CA PRO A 562 -17.77 -4.47 -8.75
C PRO A 562 -18.38 -3.09 -8.49
N ILE A 563 -18.52 -2.30 -9.56
CA ILE A 563 -19.26 -1.04 -9.59
C ILE A 563 -20.41 -1.24 -10.58
N LYS A 564 -21.64 -1.30 -10.08
CA LYS A 564 -22.83 -1.37 -10.94
C LYS A 564 -22.98 -0.06 -11.71
N LYS A 565 -23.42 -0.12 -12.97
CA LYS A 565 -23.69 1.07 -13.79
C LYS A 565 -25.05 1.68 -13.46
N GLU A 566 -25.15 2.34 -12.32
CA GLU A 566 -26.37 2.99 -11.84
C GLU A 566 -26.27 4.52 -11.86
N GLY A 567 -27.39 5.20 -12.13
CA GLY A 567 -27.47 6.66 -12.15
C GLY A 567 -26.61 7.30 -13.25
N LEU A 568 -26.84 6.92 -14.51
CA LEU A 568 -26.17 7.56 -15.66
C LEU A 568 -26.43 9.07 -15.65
N ILE A 569 -25.35 9.86 -15.62
CA ILE A 569 -25.38 11.34 -15.62
C ILE A 569 -25.09 11.85 -17.04
N ASP A 570 -24.06 11.31 -17.68
CA ASP A 570 -23.62 11.71 -19.02
C ASP A 570 -23.10 10.48 -19.80
N ALA A 571 -23.80 10.09 -20.87
CA ALA A 571 -23.44 8.92 -21.68
C ALA A 571 -22.22 9.16 -22.58
N GLU A 572 -22.03 10.40 -23.02
CA GLU A 572 -20.97 10.77 -23.96
C GLU A 572 -19.62 10.79 -23.24
N LYS A 573 -19.58 11.44 -22.06
CA LYS A 573 -18.39 11.51 -21.20
C LYS A 573 -18.18 10.26 -20.34
N GLY A 574 -19.21 9.44 -20.22
CA GLY A 574 -19.20 8.25 -19.39
C GLY A 574 -19.17 8.62 -17.91
N ILE A 575 -20.17 9.35 -17.44
CA ILE A 575 -20.31 9.74 -16.04
C ILE A 575 -21.52 9.02 -15.45
N TRP A 576 -21.29 8.28 -14.37
CA TRP A 576 -22.32 7.60 -13.60
C TRP A 576 -22.20 7.99 -12.13
N GLN A 577 -23.34 8.21 -11.47
CA GLN A 577 -23.41 8.52 -10.05
C GLN A 577 -22.72 7.42 -9.21
N SER A 578 -23.01 6.16 -9.51
CA SER A 578 -22.41 5.00 -8.84
C SER A 578 -20.87 4.95 -8.94
N ILE A 579 -20.31 5.33 -10.10
CA ILE A 579 -18.86 5.42 -10.29
C ILE A 579 -18.30 6.58 -9.47
N ASN A 580 -18.93 7.76 -9.53
CA ASN A 580 -18.52 8.93 -8.77
C ASN A 580 -18.53 8.65 -7.25
N GLU A 581 -19.58 8.01 -6.73
CA GLU A 581 -19.68 7.62 -5.32
C GLU A 581 -18.56 6.65 -4.92
N TYR A 582 -18.31 5.63 -5.74
CA TYR A 582 -17.23 4.69 -5.48
C TYR A 582 -15.86 5.38 -5.48
N VAL A 583 -15.59 6.19 -6.51
CA VAL A 583 -14.33 6.93 -6.67
C VAL A 583 -14.15 7.93 -5.53
N TYR A 584 -15.18 8.66 -5.12
CA TYR A 584 -15.11 9.60 -4.00
C TYR A 584 -14.74 8.89 -2.70
N LEU A 585 -15.41 7.78 -2.38
CA LEU A 585 -15.10 7.03 -1.16
C LEU A 585 -13.68 6.45 -1.17
N ASN A 586 -13.26 5.87 -2.30
CA ASN A 586 -12.00 5.13 -2.40
C ASN A 586 -10.80 5.99 -2.82
N SER A 587 -11.01 7.22 -3.26
CA SER A 587 -9.95 8.23 -3.46
C SER A 587 -9.67 9.04 -2.19
N ASN A 588 -10.16 8.59 -1.03
CA ASN A 588 -10.08 9.33 0.22
C ASN A 588 -10.77 10.70 0.16
N ARG A 589 -11.89 10.77 -0.59
CA ARG A 589 -12.74 11.96 -0.77
C ARG A 589 -12.06 13.11 -1.50
N THR A 590 -11.05 12.83 -2.32
CA THR A 590 -10.36 13.88 -3.10
C THR A 590 -10.90 14.02 -4.52
N ILE A 591 -11.47 12.95 -5.11
CA ILE A 591 -12.01 12.96 -6.48
C ILE A 591 -13.52 12.81 -6.41
N GLU A 592 -14.25 13.87 -6.75
CA GLU A 592 -15.71 13.91 -6.67
C GLU A 592 -16.39 13.28 -7.89
N GLU A 593 -15.84 13.51 -9.07
CA GLU A 593 -16.41 13.05 -10.33
C GLU A 593 -15.32 12.59 -11.30
N CYS A 594 -15.63 11.57 -12.11
CA CYS A 594 -14.70 10.98 -13.06
C CYS A 594 -15.40 10.70 -14.40
N SER A 595 -14.90 11.30 -15.47
CA SER A 595 -15.28 10.96 -16.84
C SER A 595 -14.41 9.82 -17.35
N ILE A 596 -15.01 8.70 -17.74
CA ILE A 596 -14.25 7.56 -18.28
C ILE A 596 -14.06 7.62 -19.80
N TYR A 597 -14.66 8.59 -20.50
CA TYR A 597 -14.50 8.76 -21.95
C TYR A 597 -13.96 10.14 -22.38
N SER A 598 -13.63 11.01 -21.42
CA SER A 598 -12.95 12.29 -21.68
C SER A 598 -11.64 12.37 -20.89
N PHE A 599 -10.60 12.95 -21.51
CA PHE A 599 -9.36 13.34 -20.82
C PHE A 599 -9.29 14.85 -20.52
N MET A 600 -10.20 15.64 -21.11
CA MET A 600 -10.30 17.09 -20.91
C MET A 600 -11.21 17.45 -19.73
N ASP A 601 -12.33 16.76 -19.55
CA ASP A 601 -13.27 17.03 -18.45
C ASP A 601 -13.14 15.95 -17.37
N ARG A 602 -12.58 16.32 -16.21
CA ARG A 602 -12.47 15.47 -15.01
C ARG A 602 -11.96 14.05 -15.35
N PRO A 603 -10.76 13.94 -15.94
CA PRO A 603 -10.20 12.66 -16.34
C PRO A 603 -10.06 11.71 -15.14
N MET A 604 -10.02 10.40 -15.44
CA MET A 604 -9.53 9.43 -14.47
C MET A 604 -8.08 9.77 -14.07
N THR A 605 -7.78 9.70 -12.78
CA THR A 605 -6.43 9.95 -12.28
C THR A 605 -5.46 8.86 -12.74
N SER A 606 -4.16 9.12 -12.62
CA SER A 606 -3.10 8.13 -12.92
C SER A 606 -2.22 7.87 -11.71
N CYS A 607 -1.78 6.62 -11.52
CA CYS A 607 -0.85 6.29 -10.45
C CYS A 607 0.61 6.54 -10.86
N GLY A 608 1.17 5.71 -11.73
CA GLY A 608 2.57 5.81 -12.17
C GLY A 608 3.05 4.63 -13.02
N CYS A 609 2.26 3.56 -13.12
CA CYS A 609 2.58 2.37 -13.89
C CYS A 609 2.02 2.38 -15.32
N PHE A 610 1.59 3.53 -15.84
CA PHE A 610 1.06 3.66 -17.21
C PHE A 610 2.12 3.31 -18.27
N GLU A 611 1.69 2.67 -19.35
CA GLU A 611 2.55 2.35 -20.49
C GLU A 611 2.73 3.56 -21.41
N CYS A 612 1.69 4.40 -21.51
CA CYS A 612 1.62 5.59 -22.33
C CYS A 612 1.12 6.79 -21.52
N ILE A 613 1.52 7.99 -21.93
CA ILE A 613 0.91 9.24 -21.50
C ILE A 613 0.38 9.97 -22.73
N MET A 614 -0.87 10.42 -22.67
CA MET A 614 -1.40 11.40 -23.61
C MET A 614 -1.31 12.80 -23.03
N ALA A 615 -0.96 13.77 -23.88
CA ALA A 615 -0.92 15.19 -23.56
C ALA A 615 -1.60 15.99 -24.67
N ILE A 616 -2.37 17.01 -24.30
CA ILE A 616 -2.97 17.94 -25.26
C ILE A 616 -1.89 18.71 -26.03
N MET A 617 -2.12 18.89 -27.33
CA MET A 617 -1.35 19.75 -28.21
C MET A 617 -2.30 20.80 -28.82
N PRO A 618 -2.51 21.93 -28.13
CA PRO A 618 -3.51 22.92 -28.51
C PRO A 618 -3.31 23.47 -29.93
N GLU A 619 -2.06 23.67 -30.35
CA GLU A 619 -1.70 24.23 -31.65
C GLU A 619 -2.16 23.34 -32.81
N ALA A 620 -2.25 22.03 -32.59
CA ALA A 620 -2.69 21.04 -33.58
C ALA A 620 -4.14 20.60 -33.38
N ASN A 621 -4.88 21.22 -32.45
CA ASN A 621 -6.23 20.83 -32.06
C ASN A 621 -6.36 19.31 -31.78
N GLY A 622 -5.33 18.74 -31.15
CA GLY A 622 -5.17 17.30 -31.01
C GLY A 622 -4.40 16.89 -29.76
N VAL A 623 -3.97 15.63 -29.74
CA VAL A 623 -3.23 15.01 -28.64
C VAL A 623 -1.99 14.31 -29.16
N MET A 624 -0.92 14.40 -28.39
CA MET A 624 0.27 13.56 -28.57
C MET A 624 0.24 12.39 -27.56
N ILE A 625 0.82 11.27 -27.94
CA ILE A 625 0.99 10.09 -27.07
C ILE A 625 2.46 9.77 -27.00
N VAL A 626 2.99 9.48 -25.81
CA VAL A 626 4.38 9.04 -25.63
C VAL A 626 4.43 7.79 -24.73
N THR A 627 5.34 6.87 -25.03
CA THR A 627 5.52 5.62 -24.29
C THR A 627 6.65 5.71 -23.27
N ARG A 628 6.65 4.81 -22.29
CA ARG A 628 7.69 4.72 -21.26
C ARG A 628 9.09 4.50 -21.85
N GLU A 629 9.16 3.75 -22.93
CA GLU A 629 10.38 3.32 -23.60
C GLU A 629 10.99 4.45 -24.46
N TYR A 630 10.17 5.40 -24.91
CA TYR A 630 10.63 6.54 -25.69
C TYR A 630 11.28 7.60 -24.78
N SER A 631 12.59 7.82 -24.95
CA SER A 631 13.38 8.75 -24.13
C SER A 631 13.60 10.12 -24.78
N GLY A 632 13.05 10.37 -25.97
CA GLY A 632 13.22 11.63 -26.69
C GLY A 632 12.33 12.76 -26.21
N GLU A 633 12.53 13.95 -26.78
CA GLU A 633 11.63 15.08 -26.61
C GLU A 633 10.33 14.86 -27.36
N THR A 634 9.26 15.51 -26.90
CA THR A 634 7.93 15.42 -27.52
C THR A 634 7.42 16.82 -27.88
N PRO A 635 6.43 16.95 -28.78
CA PRO A 635 5.90 18.25 -29.21
C PRO A 635 5.38 19.14 -28.08
N CYS A 636 5.07 18.58 -26.90
CA CYS A 636 4.66 19.37 -25.73
C CYS A 636 5.85 19.88 -24.88
N GLY A 637 7.09 19.71 -25.34
CA GLY A 637 8.30 20.19 -24.66
C GLY A 637 8.68 19.40 -23.40
N MET A 638 8.17 18.17 -23.26
CA MET A 638 8.45 17.30 -22.11
C MET A 638 8.73 15.86 -22.56
N THR A 639 9.75 15.24 -21.99
CA THR A 639 9.97 13.79 -22.12
C THR A 639 8.89 12.98 -21.38
N PHE A 640 8.78 11.67 -21.63
CA PHE A 640 7.91 10.77 -20.86
C PHE A 640 8.16 10.89 -19.34
N SER A 641 9.43 10.95 -18.91
CA SER A 641 9.76 11.01 -17.48
C SER A 641 9.26 12.29 -16.82
N THR A 642 9.34 13.42 -17.53
CA THR A 642 8.80 14.70 -17.05
C THR A 642 7.27 14.66 -16.99
N LEU A 643 6.62 14.17 -18.05
CA LEU A 643 5.17 13.98 -18.09
C LEU A 643 4.67 13.04 -16.98
N ALA A 644 5.40 11.96 -16.70
CA ALA A 644 5.04 11.00 -15.66
C ALA A 644 4.99 11.64 -14.28
N GLY A 645 5.90 12.57 -13.99
CA GLY A 645 5.91 13.37 -12.77
C GLY A 645 4.74 14.35 -12.65
N THR A 646 4.19 14.80 -13.78
CA THR A 646 3.02 15.69 -13.83
C THR A 646 1.71 14.93 -13.70
N VAL A 647 1.60 13.74 -14.28
CA VAL A 647 0.34 12.98 -14.43
C VAL A 647 0.14 11.96 -13.30
N GLY A 648 1.22 11.43 -12.73
CA GLY A 648 1.17 10.43 -11.66
C GLY A 648 0.70 10.96 -10.31
N GLY A 649 0.53 10.05 -9.35
CA GLY A 649 0.23 10.38 -7.95
C GLY A 649 -1.25 10.43 -7.57
N GLY A 650 -2.16 10.11 -8.49
CA GLY A 650 -3.59 10.04 -8.20
C GLY A 650 -4.31 11.39 -8.18
N ILE A 651 -3.81 12.36 -8.95
CA ILE A 651 -4.41 13.67 -9.14
C ILE A 651 -5.19 13.75 -10.48
N GLN A 652 -6.18 14.64 -10.57
CA GLN A 652 -6.86 14.92 -11.83
C GLN A 652 -6.13 16.00 -12.61
N THR A 653 -5.69 15.67 -13.82
CA THR A 653 -4.91 16.55 -14.69
C THR A 653 -5.61 16.73 -16.04
N PRO A 654 -6.65 17.57 -16.15
CA PRO A 654 -7.27 17.91 -17.43
C PRO A 654 -6.24 18.19 -18.53
N GLY A 655 -6.36 17.52 -19.67
CA GLY A 655 -5.39 17.63 -20.77
C GLY A 655 -4.18 16.70 -20.68
N PHE A 656 -4.07 15.89 -19.63
CA PHE A 656 -3.04 14.87 -19.50
C PHE A 656 -3.58 13.58 -18.86
N MET A 657 -3.25 12.41 -19.41
CA MET A 657 -3.74 11.14 -18.86
C MET A 657 -2.78 9.99 -19.14
N GLY A 658 -2.49 9.17 -18.12
CA GLY A 658 -1.80 7.90 -18.28
C GLY A 658 -2.77 6.80 -18.73
N HIS A 659 -2.35 5.95 -19.66
CA HIS A 659 -3.15 4.83 -20.16
C HIS A 659 -2.28 3.66 -20.63
N GLY A 660 -2.91 2.50 -20.84
CA GLY A 660 -2.27 1.35 -21.48
C GLY A 660 -2.22 1.52 -23.00
N ARG A 661 -1.28 0.84 -23.67
CA ARG A 661 -1.08 0.92 -25.13
C ARG A 661 -2.34 0.53 -25.89
N THR A 662 -3.00 -0.56 -25.49
CA THR A 662 -4.17 -1.11 -26.17
C THR A 662 -5.42 -0.26 -26.04
N TYR A 663 -5.47 0.70 -25.09
CA TYR A 663 -6.60 1.64 -24.99
C TYR A 663 -6.74 2.49 -26.25
N ILE A 664 -5.64 2.77 -26.97
CA ILE A 664 -5.65 3.52 -28.24
C ILE A 664 -6.53 2.84 -29.31
N LEU A 665 -6.63 1.50 -29.25
CA LEU A 665 -7.44 0.71 -30.18
C LEU A 665 -8.91 0.62 -29.77
N SER A 666 -9.27 1.14 -28.61
CA SER A 666 -10.63 1.10 -28.10
C SER A 666 -11.59 1.98 -28.91
N ARG A 667 -12.85 1.56 -29.02
CA ARG A 667 -13.94 2.41 -29.52
C ARG A 667 -14.32 3.54 -28.55
N LYS A 668 -13.96 3.37 -27.27
CA LYS A 668 -14.15 4.36 -26.20
C LYS A 668 -12.93 5.23 -25.95
N PHE A 669 -11.86 5.06 -26.71
CA PHE A 669 -10.64 5.88 -26.61
C PHE A 669 -11.00 7.36 -26.74
N ILE A 670 -10.97 8.10 -25.62
CA ILE A 670 -11.33 9.53 -25.52
C ILE A 670 -12.51 9.93 -26.43
N SER A 671 -13.56 9.11 -26.46
CA SER A 671 -14.63 9.24 -27.45
C SER A 671 -15.41 10.54 -27.32
N ALA A 672 -15.49 11.11 -26.11
CA ALA A 672 -16.10 12.42 -25.87
C ALA A 672 -15.28 13.58 -26.44
N ASP A 673 -13.98 13.36 -26.72
CA ASP A 673 -13.05 14.40 -27.16
C ASP A 673 -12.72 14.28 -28.66
N GLY A 674 -13.34 13.34 -29.39
CA GLY A 674 -13.13 13.11 -30.82
C GLY A 674 -12.30 11.87 -31.15
N GLY A 675 -11.93 11.08 -30.15
CA GLY A 675 -11.34 9.76 -30.33
C GLY A 675 -10.02 9.74 -31.09
N LEU A 676 -9.82 8.67 -31.87
CA LEU A 676 -8.56 8.43 -32.59
C LEU A 676 -8.18 9.58 -33.55
N ALA A 677 -9.17 10.31 -34.08
CA ALA A 677 -8.95 11.42 -34.99
C ALA A 677 -8.15 12.59 -34.37
N ARG A 678 -8.06 12.65 -33.03
CA ARG A 678 -7.27 13.65 -32.31
C ARG A 678 -5.79 13.33 -32.22
N VAL A 679 -5.36 12.09 -32.48
CA VAL A 679 -3.97 11.71 -32.26
C VAL A 679 -3.10 12.26 -33.38
N VAL A 680 -2.32 13.30 -33.07
CA VAL A 680 -1.50 14.04 -34.05
C VAL A 680 -0.02 13.65 -34.00
N TRP A 681 0.44 13.06 -32.90
CA TRP A 681 1.82 12.61 -32.74
C TRP A 681 1.91 11.36 -31.88
N MET A 682 2.72 10.38 -32.29
CA MET A 682 3.11 9.25 -31.45
C MET A 682 4.47 8.68 -31.89
N PRO A 683 5.27 8.08 -30.99
CA PRO A 683 6.52 7.43 -31.36
C PRO A 683 6.31 6.39 -32.45
N LYS A 684 7.27 6.27 -33.36
CA LYS A 684 7.22 5.27 -34.43
C LYS A 684 7.11 3.85 -33.87
N GLU A 685 7.79 3.56 -32.76
CA GLU A 685 7.69 2.24 -32.11
C GLU A 685 6.28 1.92 -31.63
N LEU A 686 5.49 2.93 -31.21
CA LEU A 686 4.09 2.73 -30.83
C LEU A 686 3.21 2.47 -32.05
N LYS A 687 3.46 3.14 -33.19
CA LYS A 687 2.78 2.84 -34.46
C LYS A 687 3.06 1.41 -34.91
N GLU A 688 4.32 0.99 -34.81
CA GLU A 688 4.75 -0.37 -35.18
C GLU A 688 4.16 -1.42 -34.23
N TYR A 689 4.12 -1.14 -32.93
CA TYR A 689 3.53 -2.01 -31.91
C TYR A 689 2.02 -2.23 -32.13
N LEU A 690 1.26 -1.17 -32.38
CA LEU A 690 -0.18 -1.26 -32.62
C LEU A 690 -0.51 -1.80 -34.01
N GLY A 691 0.40 -1.61 -34.97
CA GLY A 691 0.42 -2.23 -36.29
C GLY A 691 -0.93 -2.20 -37.01
N ASP A 692 -1.39 -3.37 -37.44
CA ASP A 692 -2.63 -3.51 -38.20
C ASP A 692 -3.88 -3.24 -37.36
N GLY A 693 -3.80 -3.39 -36.04
CA GLY A 693 -4.89 -3.04 -35.14
C GLY A 693 -5.23 -1.55 -35.20
N LEU A 694 -4.21 -0.68 -35.30
CA LEU A 694 -4.40 0.76 -35.44
C LEU A 694 -5.03 1.11 -36.80
N ARG A 695 -4.57 0.47 -37.88
CA ARG A 695 -5.14 0.66 -39.22
C ARG A 695 -6.60 0.24 -39.28
N GLN A 696 -6.93 -0.93 -38.74
CA GLN A 696 -8.29 -1.43 -38.65
C GLN A 696 -9.18 -0.48 -37.84
N ARG A 697 -8.69 0.00 -36.69
CA ARG A 697 -9.43 0.96 -35.85
C ARG A 697 -9.67 2.29 -36.59
N ALA A 698 -8.70 2.76 -37.37
CA ALA A 698 -8.83 3.96 -38.19
C ALA A 698 -9.87 3.80 -39.30
N GLU A 699 -9.91 2.65 -39.98
CA GLU A 699 -10.96 2.33 -40.95
C GLU A 699 -12.34 2.29 -40.31
N GLU A 700 -12.48 1.58 -39.19
CA GLU A 700 -13.74 1.48 -38.46
C GLU A 700 -14.19 2.84 -37.88
N ALA A 701 -13.28 3.81 -37.69
CA ALA A 701 -13.57 5.17 -37.28
C ALA A 701 -13.85 6.13 -38.46
N GLY A 702 -13.79 5.64 -39.70
CA GLY A 702 -14.03 6.44 -40.91
C GLY A 702 -12.87 7.36 -41.31
N LEU A 703 -11.66 7.12 -40.79
CA LEU A 703 -10.46 7.93 -41.07
C LEU A 703 -9.62 7.39 -42.24
N GLY A 704 -9.85 6.12 -42.61
CA GLY A 704 -9.05 5.36 -43.59
C GLY A 704 -7.81 4.71 -42.97
N ALA A 705 -7.36 3.58 -43.52
CA ALA A 705 -6.16 2.89 -43.03
C ALA A 705 -4.89 3.75 -43.15
N ASP A 706 -4.86 4.67 -44.12
CA ASP A 706 -3.80 5.65 -44.35
C ASP A 706 -3.74 6.76 -43.29
N PHE A 707 -4.73 6.84 -42.39
CA PHE A 707 -4.71 7.78 -41.26
C PHE A 707 -3.43 7.64 -40.42
N VAL A 708 -2.93 6.42 -40.24
CA VAL A 708 -1.71 6.17 -39.46
C VAL A 708 -0.50 6.92 -40.01
N ASP A 709 -0.46 7.12 -41.33
CA ASP A 709 0.61 7.84 -42.02
C ASP A 709 0.41 9.38 -42.01
N LYS A 710 -0.72 9.84 -41.48
CA LYS A 710 -1.02 11.27 -41.25
C LYS A 710 -0.62 11.73 -39.85
N ILE A 711 -0.45 10.79 -38.91
CA ILE A 711 0.03 11.08 -37.55
C ILE A 711 1.54 11.34 -37.63
N ALA A 712 2.04 12.41 -37.02
CA ALA A 712 3.48 12.65 -36.95
C ALA A 712 4.17 11.67 -35.97
N ASP A 713 5.49 11.56 -36.07
CA ASP A 713 6.35 10.84 -35.13
C ASP A 713 7.71 11.55 -35.01
N GLU A 714 8.63 10.98 -34.24
CA GLU A 714 9.95 11.58 -34.02
C GLU A 714 10.81 11.71 -35.29
N THR A 715 10.44 11.03 -36.39
CA THR A 715 11.12 11.17 -37.68
C THR A 715 10.63 12.37 -38.49
N VAL A 716 9.47 12.92 -38.13
CA VAL A 716 8.93 14.19 -38.66
C VAL A 716 9.46 15.37 -37.85
N GLY A 717 9.34 15.30 -36.52
CA GLY A 717 9.73 16.38 -35.61
C GLY A 717 9.34 16.12 -34.16
N THR A 718 9.90 16.92 -33.26
CA THR A 718 9.68 16.82 -31.80
C THR A 718 9.20 18.13 -31.19
N THR A 719 8.89 19.13 -32.01
CA THR A 719 8.31 20.42 -31.59
C THR A 719 7.03 20.71 -32.36
N ALA A 720 6.15 21.55 -31.80
CA ALA A 720 4.93 21.97 -32.50
C ALA A 720 5.22 22.62 -33.86
N GLU A 721 6.27 23.44 -33.95
CA GLU A 721 6.67 24.12 -35.19
C GLU A 721 7.11 23.15 -36.29
N GLU A 722 7.75 22.04 -35.94
CA GLU A 722 8.17 21.00 -36.90
C GLU A 722 6.98 20.12 -37.33
N VAL A 723 6.06 19.84 -36.41
CA VAL A 723 4.96 18.89 -36.62
C VAL A 723 3.79 19.52 -37.39
N LEU A 724 3.45 20.79 -37.13
CA LEU A 724 2.27 21.44 -37.74
C LEU A 724 2.29 21.44 -39.28
N PRO A 725 3.39 21.82 -39.96
CA PRO A 725 3.43 21.81 -41.42
C PRO A 725 3.14 20.43 -42.03
N PHE A 726 3.61 19.36 -41.37
CA PHE A 726 3.33 17.99 -41.79
C PHE A 726 1.86 17.63 -41.65
N LEU A 727 1.23 18.01 -40.53
CA LEU A 727 -0.20 17.76 -40.32
C LEU A 727 -1.07 18.50 -41.35
N GLU A 728 -0.70 19.74 -41.70
CA GLU A 728 -1.36 20.52 -42.74
C GLU A 728 -1.20 19.88 -44.13
N GLU A 729 0.02 19.47 -44.49
CA GLU A 729 0.32 18.80 -45.76
C GLU A 729 -0.47 17.49 -45.90
N LYS A 730 -0.56 16.72 -44.82
CA LYS A 730 -1.30 15.45 -44.78
C LYS A 730 -2.82 15.61 -44.65
N GLY A 731 -3.31 16.83 -44.45
CA GLY A 731 -4.72 17.10 -44.22
C GLY A 731 -5.26 16.36 -42.99
N HIS A 732 -4.52 16.43 -41.87
CA HIS A 732 -4.88 15.70 -40.66
C HIS A 732 -6.26 16.13 -40.14
N PRO A 733 -7.19 15.19 -39.83
CA PRO A 733 -8.58 15.51 -39.50
C PRO A 733 -8.71 16.42 -38.27
N ALA A 734 -7.86 16.25 -37.26
CA ALA A 734 -7.85 17.07 -36.04
C ALA A 734 -7.86 18.59 -36.30
N LEU A 735 -7.18 19.05 -37.36
CA LEU A 735 -7.08 20.48 -37.70
C LEU A 735 -8.43 21.11 -38.07
N THR A 736 -9.44 20.30 -38.39
CA THR A 736 -10.75 20.73 -38.88
C THR A 736 -11.92 20.31 -37.99
N LEU A 737 -11.65 19.53 -36.94
CA LEU A 737 -12.64 19.21 -35.92
C LEU A 737 -12.95 20.43 -35.06
N ASP A 738 -14.06 20.37 -34.31
CA ASP A 738 -14.36 21.38 -33.30
C ASP A 738 -13.17 21.55 -32.33
N PRO A 739 -12.94 22.76 -31.78
CA PRO A 739 -11.86 22.97 -30.83
C PRO A 739 -11.97 22.04 -29.61
N LEU A 740 -10.84 21.46 -29.20
CA LEU A 740 -10.72 20.71 -27.94
C LEU A 740 -10.83 21.60 -26.69
N MET A 741 -10.58 22.91 -26.85
CA MET A 741 -10.64 23.95 -25.82
C MET A 741 -11.26 25.23 -26.34
#